data_AF-A0A2G8LL57-F1
#
_entry.id   AF-A0A2G8LL57-F1
#
_cell.length_a   1.000
_cell.length_b   1.000
_cell.length_c   1.000
_cell.angle_alpha   90.00
_cell.angle_beta   90.00
_cell.angle_gamma   90.00
#
_symmetry.space_group_name_H-M   'P 1'
#
loop_
_entity.id
_entity.type
_entity.pdbx_description
1 polymer ?
#
loop_
_entity_poly.entity_id
_entity_poly.type
_entity_poly.pdbx_seq_one_letter_code
_entity_poly.pdbx_strand_id
1 'polypeptide(L)'
;MIMKSELTFDQSRQLQGRLQLANSFLNGKARAVIGIQGSTVEKKIVVTEQILNLLHKYVDASMNQTCPKSGAVYLLEEHFQEVIPVCVDQCLLLGRLDILFGTIYDEFSADMIAKGVFLECLEPYILNDKLTSIPPHVMKDFVEHYRDKEMVPNVEACIVHMDIASLDIHQVVSLCWAYGLFDAIIYVYNNGMNDYVTPLEELIQLLKAALSTGNQLSDNQIRLGNKILVYVSCCLAGRAYPLGDIPEHLVYEVKEGIWKCLTCLHTKDPMEEEPPYPILRLLLRYNTREFLNVLSLAFAEPEFDLDNTDPNAVQSRQRIVDILLQIMVGSMGFSPAQVGFLFTFLARQMAKYENSIIVDRLLFDQVLEFLSTPSEECGHEEREQAFLELLNTGGLGDADEEKLLQLAEKAKFNRVCEVLYKRRREFDKILLCYLRESTGRPLVFNFIHLVMTESVYSEPEKEAVQKEALNQLEELIHIDANETAQLVLQDFAAPLGEIVRQMEDNPKLQLEFLQGVFEGRESGTVPPQGHPPPQIYELYLELLCRFKKETVLNFVVTSDGYRLEDALQIVRNYKLSDATAYLLEKAGDIHGAFGILQESLLAKIKALMEVAEIGPENYNKNEGSLQLANIQVTMMVVVQLCQRNTGSMDEKQRETLWFSLLDTVMTSQKRLKLVLTEEHFESFKDMSRHVLNSMMGYISLPSILQKIMQDPAYNVGKFGEMKELLLGMLDTYT
;
A
#
# COMPACT_ATOMS: atom_id res chain seq x y z
N MET A 1 -47.15 -16.09 57.31
CA MET A 1 -48.19 -15.06 57.52
C MET A 1 -47.45 -13.82 57.98
N ILE A 2 -47.14 -12.80 57.19
CA ILE A 2 -47.75 -12.18 56.01
C ILE A 2 -46.60 -12.03 54.99
N MET A 3 -46.55 -12.91 54.00
CA MET A 3 -47.07 -12.70 52.63
C MET A 3 -46.04 -12.01 51.72
N LYS A 4 -45.70 -12.72 50.64
CA LYS A 4 -45.21 -12.19 49.36
C LYS A 4 -44.06 -11.18 49.50
N SER A 5 -42.84 -11.68 49.66
CA SER A 5 -41.72 -10.99 49.01
C SER A 5 -41.32 -11.87 47.84
N GLU A 6 -41.59 -11.38 46.64
CA GLU A 6 -40.89 -11.81 45.42
C GLU A 6 -39.41 -11.96 45.77
N LEU A 7 -38.86 -13.14 45.48
CA LEU A 7 -37.43 -13.37 45.63
C LEU A 7 -36.73 -12.44 44.65
N THR A 8 -36.24 -11.32 45.19
CA THR A 8 -35.64 -10.23 44.43
C THR A 8 -34.39 -10.71 43.69
N PHE A 9 -34.21 -10.20 42.48
CA PHE A 9 -33.05 -10.30 41.58
C PHE A 9 -31.67 -10.39 42.28
N ASP A 10 -31.55 -9.81 43.47
CA ASP A 10 -30.37 -9.80 44.35
C ASP A 10 -29.89 -11.20 44.81
N GLN A 11 -30.78 -12.19 44.99
CA GLN A 11 -30.35 -13.54 45.40
C GLN A 11 -29.77 -14.39 44.25
N SER A 12 -30.24 -14.20 43.02
CA SER A 12 -29.64 -14.83 41.82
C SER A 12 -28.20 -14.36 41.61
N ARG A 13 -27.97 -13.04 41.74
CA ARG A 13 -26.62 -12.45 41.72
C ARG A 13 -25.73 -12.96 42.84
N GLN A 14 -26.28 -13.17 44.05
CA GLN A 14 -25.53 -13.77 45.16
C GLN A 14 -25.16 -15.25 44.89
N LEU A 15 -26.03 -16.04 44.27
CA LEU A 15 -25.73 -17.41 43.86
C LEU A 15 -24.65 -17.43 42.77
N GLN A 16 -24.74 -16.56 41.77
CA GLN A 16 -23.73 -16.40 40.73
C GLN A 16 -22.37 -15.98 41.31
N GLY A 17 -22.34 -15.03 42.25
CA GLY A 17 -21.11 -14.64 42.97
C GLY A 17 -20.52 -15.77 43.82
N ARG A 18 -21.35 -16.64 44.39
CA ARG A 18 -20.90 -17.85 45.12
C ARG A 18 -20.32 -18.91 44.18
N LEU A 19 -20.90 -19.09 42.99
CA LEU A 19 -20.35 -19.96 41.94
C LEU A 19 -18.99 -19.44 41.45
N GLN A 20 -18.87 -18.14 41.19
CA GLN A 20 -17.58 -17.52 40.80
C GLN A 20 -16.49 -17.68 41.86
N LEU A 21 -16.82 -17.51 43.15
CA LEU A 21 -15.89 -17.74 44.24
C LEU A 21 -15.47 -19.21 44.33
N ALA A 22 -16.40 -20.14 44.15
CA ALA A 22 -16.10 -21.57 44.12
C ALA A 22 -15.21 -21.96 42.92
N ASN A 23 -15.38 -21.33 41.75
CA ASN A 23 -14.51 -21.53 40.59
C ASN A 23 -13.10 -20.99 40.78
N SER A 24 -12.96 -19.84 41.44
CA SER A 24 -11.65 -19.28 41.77
C SER A 24 -10.84 -20.22 42.68
N PHE A 25 -11.53 -21.02 43.50
CA PHE A 25 -10.93 -22.07 44.33
C PHE A 25 -10.49 -23.28 43.51
N LEU A 26 -11.34 -23.80 42.61
CA LEU A 26 -11.00 -24.94 41.75
C LEU A 26 -9.81 -24.66 40.81
N ASN A 27 -9.71 -23.43 40.31
CA ASN A 27 -8.63 -22.98 39.43
C ASN A 27 -7.33 -22.59 40.18
N GLY A 28 -7.28 -22.78 41.51
CA GLY A 28 -6.09 -22.49 42.32
C GLY A 28 -5.75 -20.99 42.46
N LYS A 29 -6.62 -20.09 42.00
CA LYS A 29 -6.42 -18.64 42.05
C LYS A 29 -6.86 -18.02 43.38
N ALA A 30 -7.73 -18.70 44.14
CA ALA A 30 -8.19 -18.23 45.44
C ALA A 30 -7.23 -18.63 46.57
N ARG A 31 -6.64 -17.62 47.23
CA ARG A 31 -5.93 -17.78 48.51
C ARG A 31 -6.91 -17.72 49.67
N ALA A 32 -7.74 -18.75 49.86
CA ALA A 32 -8.30 -19.13 51.18
C ALA A 32 -9.44 -20.14 51.02
N VAL A 33 -9.28 -21.31 51.62
CA VAL A 33 -10.36 -21.92 52.41
C VAL A 33 -9.73 -22.47 53.69
N ILE A 34 -9.89 -21.71 54.77
CA ILE A 34 -9.61 -22.16 56.14
C ILE A 34 -10.79 -23.06 56.52
N GLY A 35 -10.59 -24.38 56.61
CA GLY A 35 -11.60 -25.27 57.21
C GLY A 35 -11.79 -26.66 56.61
N ILE A 36 -11.37 -26.94 55.36
CA ILE A 36 -11.49 -28.29 54.78
C ILE A 36 -10.18 -29.05 55.05
N GLN A 37 -10.25 -30.11 55.85
CA GLN A 37 -9.13 -31.04 56.11
C GLN A 37 -9.15 -32.17 55.07
N GLY A 38 -8.00 -32.55 54.52
CA GLY A 38 -7.87 -33.57 53.48
C GLY A 38 -6.81 -33.24 52.43
N SER A 39 -6.49 -34.20 51.57
CA SER A 39 -5.62 -34.01 50.40
C SER A 39 -6.24 -33.03 49.39
N THR A 40 -5.44 -32.45 48.51
CA THR A 40 -5.91 -31.52 47.46
C THR A 40 -6.99 -32.13 46.55
N VAL A 41 -7.00 -33.46 46.39
CA VAL A 41 -7.99 -34.20 45.61
C VAL A 41 -9.33 -34.31 46.35
N GLU A 42 -9.31 -34.67 47.62
CA GLU A 42 -10.54 -34.78 48.45
C GLU A 42 -11.23 -33.42 48.62
N LYS A 43 -10.46 -32.34 48.77
CA LYS A 43 -11.02 -30.97 48.81
C LYS A 43 -11.72 -30.59 47.52
N LYS A 44 -11.16 -30.99 46.36
CA LYS A 44 -11.77 -30.73 45.05
C LYS A 44 -13.09 -31.49 44.91
N ILE A 45 -13.15 -32.75 45.35
CA ILE A 45 -14.38 -33.56 45.29
C ILE A 45 -15.51 -32.92 46.12
N VAL A 46 -15.23 -32.56 47.38
CA VAL A 46 -16.24 -31.92 48.26
C VAL A 46 -16.71 -30.58 47.71
N VAL A 47 -15.80 -29.78 47.15
CA VAL A 47 -16.16 -28.49 46.54
C VAL A 47 -16.97 -28.69 45.26
N THR A 48 -16.63 -29.68 44.42
CA THR A 48 -17.41 -30.04 43.24
C THR A 48 -18.84 -30.44 43.59
N GLU A 49 -19.05 -31.28 44.61
CA GLU A 49 -20.41 -31.65 45.06
C GLU A 49 -21.22 -30.45 45.58
N GLN A 50 -20.57 -29.51 46.27
CA GLN A 50 -21.23 -28.29 46.73
C GLN A 50 -21.57 -27.35 45.57
N ILE A 51 -20.71 -27.23 44.56
CA ILE A 51 -20.98 -26.43 43.35
C ILE A 51 -22.15 -27.04 42.59
N LEU A 52 -22.21 -28.36 42.42
CA LEU A 52 -23.34 -29.03 41.76
C LEU A 52 -24.67 -28.79 42.49
N ASN A 53 -24.68 -28.87 43.83
CA ASN A 53 -25.86 -28.55 44.62
C ASN A 53 -26.29 -27.07 44.50
N LEU A 54 -25.33 -26.16 44.38
CA LEU A 54 -25.60 -24.74 44.13
C LEU A 54 -26.10 -24.50 42.71
N LEU A 55 -25.58 -25.24 41.73
CA LEU A 55 -25.99 -25.16 40.34
C LEU A 55 -27.43 -25.63 40.15
N HIS A 56 -27.83 -26.77 40.75
CA HIS A 56 -29.23 -27.22 40.72
C HIS A 56 -30.18 -26.20 41.37
N LYS A 57 -29.80 -25.61 42.51
CA LYS A 57 -30.59 -24.55 43.15
C LYS A 57 -30.68 -23.28 42.29
N TYR A 58 -29.61 -22.97 41.56
CA TYR A 58 -29.56 -21.85 40.64
C TYR A 58 -30.49 -22.06 39.45
N VAL A 59 -30.47 -23.25 38.84
CA VAL A 59 -31.39 -23.62 37.74
C VAL A 59 -32.84 -23.61 38.20
N ASP A 60 -33.17 -24.23 39.33
CA ASP A 60 -34.53 -24.25 39.90
C ASP A 60 -35.04 -22.83 40.22
N ALA A 61 -34.21 -22.00 40.85
CA ALA A 61 -34.55 -20.59 41.10
C ALA A 61 -34.78 -19.83 39.78
N SER A 62 -33.94 -20.08 38.77
CA SER A 62 -33.99 -19.40 37.47
C SER A 62 -35.22 -19.75 36.65
N MET A 63 -35.69 -21.00 36.74
CA MET A 63 -36.88 -21.49 36.05
C MET A 63 -38.18 -21.14 36.79
N ASN A 64 -38.23 -21.30 38.12
CA ASN A 64 -39.50 -21.24 38.86
C ASN A 64 -39.76 -19.90 39.55
N GLN A 65 -38.70 -19.16 39.92
CA GLN A 65 -38.79 -18.00 40.82
C GLN A 65 -38.46 -16.69 40.13
N THR A 66 -37.37 -16.61 39.38
CA THR A 66 -36.91 -15.39 38.70
C THR A 66 -37.32 -15.32 37.23
N CYS A 67 -37.91 -16.38 36.66
CA CYS A 67 -38.45 -16.37 35.31
C CYS A 67 -39.57 -15.31 35.16
N PRO A 68 -39.50 -14.41 34.17
CA PRO A 68 -40.54 -13.40 33.93
C PRO A 68 -41.89 -14.03 33.58
N LYS A 69 -42.87 -13.97 34.50
CA LYS A 69 -44.20 -14.60 34.31
C LYS A 69 -45.18 -13.77 33.46
N SER A 70 -44.81 -12.54 33.10
CA SER A 70 -45.61 -11.65 32.23
C SER A 70 -44.69 -10.65 31.53
N GLY A 71 -44.76 -10.60 30.19
CA GLY A 71 -43.88 -9.77 29.37
C GLY A 71 -43.91 -10.21 27.91
N ALA A 72 -43.23 -9.45 27.05
CA ALA A 72 -42.99 -9.86 25.68
C ALA A 72 -41.90 -10.95 25.62
N VAL A 73 -41.94 -11.79 24.59
CA VAL A 73 -41.08 -12.97 24.41
C VAL A 73 -39.57 -12.63 24.55
N TYR A 74 -39.14 -11.45 24.07
CA TYR A 74 -37.75 -11.01 24.15
C TYR A 74 -37.20 -10.90 25.58
N LEU A 75 -38.04 -10.63 26.59
CA LEU A 75 -37.61 -10.54 27.99
C LEU A 75 -37.28 -11.92 28.59
N LEU A 76 -37.94 -12.98 28.10
CA LEU A 76 -37.60 -14.34 28.49
C LEU A 76 -36.29 -14.77 27.81
N GLU A 77 -36.10 -14.41 26.54
CA GLU A 77 -34.84 -14.67 25.84
C GLU A 77 -33.65 -14.00 26.53
N GLU A 78 -33.74 -12.72 26.89
CA GLU A 78 -32.69 -12.01 27.64
C GLU A 78 -32.36 -12.68 28.98
N HIS A 79 -33.39 -13.09 29.75
CA HIS A 79 -33.19 -13.80 31.02
C HIS A 79 -32.43 -15.12 30.83
N PHE A 80 -32.82 -15.93 29.85
CA PHE A 80 -32.15 -17.21 29.59
C PHE A 80 -30.74 -17.04 28.99
N GLN A 81 -30.51 -15.98 28.21
CA GLN A 81 -29.18 -15.61 27.72
C GLN A 81 -28.21 -15.23 28.86
N GLU A 82 -28.69 -14.73 29.99
CA GLU A 82 -27.84 -14.49 31.17
C GLU A 82 -27.61 -15.76 32.00
N VAL A 83 -28.62 -16.63 32.11
CA VAL A 83 -28.61 -17.79 33.02
C VAL A 83 -27.88 -19.00 32.44
N ILE A 84 -28.14 -19.33 31.16
CA ILE A 84 -27.67 -20.59 30.56
C ILE A 84 -26.14 -20.63 30.41
N PRO A 85 -25.45 -19.57 29.94
CA PRO A 85 -23.99 -19.58 29.84
C PRO A 85 -23.31 -19.89 31.17
N VAL A 86 -23.85 -19.38 32.29
CA VAL A 86 -23.32 -19.69 33.63
C VAL A 86 -23.38 -21.19 33.90
N CYS A 87 -24.49 -21.84 33.54
CA CYS A 87 -24.68 -23.28 33.72
C CYS A 87 -23.74 -24.10 32.85
N VAL A 88 -23.59 -23.74 31.57
CA VAL A 88 -22.68 -24.39 30.63
C VAL A 88 -21.23 -24.25 31.11
N ASP A 89 -20.79 -23.03 31.46
CA ASP A 89 -19.45 -22.75 31.97
C ASP A 89 -19.14 -23.56 33.24
N GLN A 90 -20.10 -23.67 34.17
CA GLN A 90 -19.93 -24.47 35.39
C GLN A 90 -19.75 -25.96 35.05
N CYS A 91 -20.61 -26.52 34.21
CA CYS A 91 -20.55 -27.93 33.85
C CYS A 91 -19.27 -28.28 33.09
N LEU A 92 -18.79 -27.40 32.21
CA LEU A 92 -17.53 -27.53 31.51
C LEU A 92 -16.33 -27.49 32.49
N LEU A 93 -16.32 -26.54 33.43
CA LEU A 93 -15.28 -26.45 34.47
C LEU A 93 -15.19 -27.70 35.34
N LEU A 94 -16.33 -28.33 35.63
CA LEU A 94 -16.42 -29.54 36.45
C LEU A 94 -16.23 -30.84 35.65
N GLY A 95 -16.22 -30.77 34.31
CA GLY A 95 -16.18 -31.94 33.44
C GLY A 95 -17.42 -32.85 33.55
N ARG A 96 -18.59 -32.28 33.89
CA ARG A 96 -19.84 -33.02 34.13
C ARG A 96 -20.89 -32.74 33.06
N LEU A 97 -20.62 -33.23 31.84
CA LEU A 97 -21.55 -33.14 30.70
C LEU A 97 -22.80 -33.99 30.89
N ASP A 98 -22.73 -35.04 31.71
CA ASP A 98 -23.85 -35.89 32.10
C ASP A 98 -24.94 -35.11 32.84
N ILE A 99 -24.56 -34.13 33.66
CA ILE A 99 -25.49 -33.26 34.38
C ILE A 99 -26.04 -32.18 33.45
N LEU A 100 -25.16 -31.61 32.60
CA LEU A 100 -25.52 -30.56 31.64
C LEU A 100 -26.60 -31.03 30.66
N PHE A 101 -26.36 -32.17 30.00
CA PHE A 101 -27.27 -32.73 29.00
C PHE A 101 -28.29 -33.73 29.56
N GLY A 102 -28.26 -33.99 30.87
CA GLY A 102 -29.31 -34.70 31.58
C GLY A 102 -30.21 -33.69 32.31
N THR A 103 -30.07 -33.66 33.63
CA THR A 103 -30.95 -32.87 34.52
C THR A 103 -31.11 -31.40 34.14
N ILE A 104 -30.05 -30.71 33.68
CA ILE A 104 -30.13 -29.28 33.37
C ILE A 104 -30.85 -29.06 32.03
N TYR A 105 -30.49 -29.84 31.01
CA TYR A 105 -31.14 -29.79 29.72
C TYR A 105 -32.62 -30.19 29.81
N ASP A 106 -32.97 -31.20 30.59
CA ASP A 106 -34.37 -31.63 30.79
C ASP A 106 -35.23 -30.51 31.39
N GLU A 107 -34.69 -29.77 32.37
CA GLU A 107 -35.39 -28.63 33.00
C GLU A 107 -35.57 -27.47 32.01
N PHE A 108 -34.53 -27.08 31.26
CA PHE A 108 -34.66 -26.02 30.25
C PHE A 108 -35.50 -26.45 29.04
N SER A 109 -35.50 -27.73 28.69
CA SER A 109 -36.29 -28.26 27.57
C SER A 109 -37.79 -28.29 27.84
N ALA A 110 -38.22 -28.11 29.10
CA ALA A 110 -39.62 -27.96 29.46
C ALA A 110 -40.26 -26.67 28.89
N ASP A 111 -39.44 -25.64 28.59
CA ASP A 111 -39.88 -24.39 27.96
C ASP A 111 -39.24 -24.24 26.57
N MET A 112 -40.05 -23.94 25.54
CA MET A 112 -39.58 -23.89 24.15
C MET A 112 -38.60 -22.74 23.88
N ILE A 113 -38.75 -21.61 24.58
CA ILE A 113 -37.86 -20.45 24.43
C ILE A 113 -36.53 -20.77 25.12
N ALA A 114 -36.59 -21.31 26.35
CA ALA A 114 -35.39 -21.73 27.07
C ALA A 114 -34.62 -22.82 26.32
N LYS A 115 -35.31 -23.80 25.73
CA LYS A 115 -34.71 -24.83 24.86
C LYS A 115 -33.98 -24.21 23.68
N GLY A 116 -34.59 -23.26 22.97
CA GLY A 116 -33.97 -22.58 21.84
C GLY A 116 -32.72 -21.78 22.23
N VAL A 117 -32.81 -20.97 23.29
CA VAL A 117 -31.67 -20.20 23.81
C VAL A 117 -30.57 -21.13 24.32
N PHE A 118 -30.92 -22.28 24.89
CA PHE A 118 -29.94 -23.28 25.32
C PHE A 118 -29.14 -23.82 24.14
N LEU A 119 -29.82 -24.23 23.07
CA LEU A 119 -29.17 -24.76 21.88
C LEU A 119 -28.27 -23.71 21.22
N GLU A 120 -28.72 -22.46 21.10
CA GLU A 120 -27.92 -21.34 20.58
C GLU A 120 -26.71 -21.01 21.46
N CYS A 121 -26.85 -21.17 22.77
CA CYS A 121 -25.77 -20.96 23.71
C CYS A 121 -24.61 -21.96 23.47
N LEU A 122 -24.87 -23.16 22.96
CA LEU A 122 -23.83 -24.18 22.73
C LEU A 122 -22.89 -23.81 21.58
N GLU A 123 -23.39 -23.17 20.52
CA GLU A 123 -22.62 -22.82 19.32
C GLU A 123 -21.22 -22.21 19.61
N PRO A 124 -21.09 -21.12 20.41
CA PRO A 124 -19.77 -20.54 20.70
C PRO A 124 -18.85 -21.48 21.50
N TYR A 125 -19.37 -22.43 22.27
CA TYR A 125 -18.52 -23.42 22.97
C TYR A 125 -18.04 -24.52 22.03
N ILE A 126 -18.87 -24.88 21.04
CA ILE A 126 -18.53 -25.84 19.99
C ILE A 126 -17.43 -25.27 19.10
N LEU A 127 -17.62 -24.06 18.56
CA LEU A 127 -16.68 -23.42 17.64
C LEU A 127 -15.32 -23.09 18.27
N ASN A 128 -15.24 -23.04 19.60
CA ASN A 128 -14.00 -22.83 20.35
C ASN A 128 -13.41 -24.13 20.93
N ASP A 129 -13.85 -25.31 20.45
CA ASP A 129 -13.39 -26.64 20.89
C ASP A 129 -13.51 -26.91 22.40
N LYS A 130 -14.35 -26.14 23.12
CA LYS A 130 -14.62 -26.35 24.55
C LYS A 130 -15.64 -27.47 24.77
N LEU A 131 -16.53 -27.66 23.80
CA LEU A 131 -17.56 -28.68 23.81
C LEU A 131 -17.45 -29.47 22.50
N THR A 132 -16.87 -30.66 22.57
CA THR A 132 -16.63 -31.53 21.40
C THR A 132 -17.54 -32.75 21.35
N SER A 133 -18.38 -32.97 22.37
CA SER A 133 -19.28 -34.14 22.43
C SER A 133 -20.61 -33.75 23.04
N ILE A 134 -21.70 -34.03 22.33
CA ILE A 134 -23.07 -33.73 22.72
C ILE A 134 -23.92 -34.98 22.50
N PRO A 135 -24.82 -35.38 23.44
CA PRO A 135 -25.64 -36.56 23.24
C PRO A 135 -26.48 -36.52 21.96
N PRO A 136 -26.69 -37.65 21.25
CA PRO A 136 -27.38 -37.67 19.96
C PRO A 136 -28.78 -37.02 19.96
N HIS A 137 -29.53 -37.15 21.06
CA HIS A 137 -30.86 -36.53 21.17
C HIS A 137 -30.80 -35.00 21.24
N VAL A 138 -29.81 -34.43 21.94
CA VAL A 138 -29.58 -32.98 21.99
C VAL A 138 -29.05 -32.48 20.66
N MET A 139 -28.18 -33.25 19.99
CA MET A 139 -27.70 -32.93 18.65
C MET A 139 -28.86 -32.87 17.63
N LYS A 140 -29.78 -33.83 17.70
CA LYS A 140 -30.99 -33.81 16.88
C LYS A 140 -31.80 -32.53 17.11
N ASP A 141 -32.04 -32.18 18.37
CA ASP A 141 -32.77 -30.97 18.74
C ASP A 141 -32.04 -29.69 18.27
N PHE A 142 -30.70 -29.67 18.36
CA PHE A 142 -29.85 -28.58 17.86
C PHE A 142 -30.03 -28.38 16.36
N VAL A 143 -29.93 -29.46 15.57
CA VAL A 143 -30.08 -29.39 14.12
C VAL A 143 -31.50 -28.99 13.71
N GLU A 144 -32.53 -29.52 14.37
CA GLU A 144 -33.93 -29.15 14.11
C GLU A 144 -34.21 -27.67 14.43
N HIS A 145 -33.65 -27.13 15.52
CA HIS A 145 -33.80 -25.73 15.91
C HIS A 145 -33.20 -24.76 14.89
N TYR A 146 -31.95 -25.00 14.47
CA TYR A 146 -31.28 -24.14 13.47
C TYR A 146 -31.90 -24.29 12.08
N ARG A 147 -32.46 -25.45 11.75
CA ARG A 147 -33.27 -25.65 10.54
C ARG A 147 -34.49 -24.74 10.55
N ASP A 148 -35.24 -24.72 11.65
CA ASP A 148 -36.48 -23.93 11.75
C ASP A 148 -36.20 -22.41 11.71
N LYS A 149 -34.97 -21.99 12.05
CA LYS A 149 -34.47 -20.61 11.92
C LYS A 149 -33.80 -20.26 10.59
N GLU A 150 -33.71 -21.20 9.64
CA GLU A 150 -32.98 -21.04 8.36
C GLU A 150 -31.46 -20.74 8.54
N MET A 151 -30.88 -21.08 9.69
CA MET A 151 -29.46 -20.85 10.03
C MET A 151 -28.62 -22.11 9.84
N VAL A 152 -28.85 -22.83 8.74
CA VAL A 152 -28.20 -24.12 8.45
C VAL A 152 -26.65 -24.03 8.32
N PRO A 153 -26.03 -22.95 7.80
CA PRO A 153 -24.57 -22.85 7.74
C PRO A 153 -23.87 -22.90 9.11
N ASN A 154 -24.51 -22.42 10.17
CA ASN A 154 -23.98 -22.48 11.53
C ASN A 154 -23.91 -23.94 12.04
N VAL A 155 -24.86 -24.77 11.61
CA VAL A 155 -24.87 -26.21 11.92
C VAL A 155 -23.69 -26.91 11.26
N GLU A 156 -23.42 -26.59 9.99
CA GLU A 156 -22.25 -27.13 9.27
C GLU A 156 -20.94 -26.78 10.00
N ALA A 157 -20.79 -25.52 10.41
CA ALA A 157 -19.63 -25.09 11.19
C ALA A 157 -19.52 -25.87 12.52
N CYS A 158 -20.61 -26.12 13.22
CA CYS A 158 -20.59 -26.84 14.50
C CYS A 158 -20.28 -28.34 14.36
N ILE A 159 -20.82 -29.03 13.33
CA ILE A 159 -20.63 -30.48 13.14
C ILE A 159 -19.15 -30.85 13.00
N VAL A 160 -18.36 -29.99 12.35
CA VAL A 160 -16.93 -30.25 12.10
C VAL A 160 -16.09 -30.28 13.40
N HIS A 161 -16.59 -29.71 14.50
CA HIS A 161 -15.94 -29.73 15.81
C HIS A 161 -16.48 -30.84 16.76
N MET A 162 -17.38 -31.70 16.27
CA MET A 162 -18.05 -32.73 17.07
C MET A 162 -17.43 -34.11 16.88
N ASP A 163 -17.21 -34.83 17.97
CA ASP A 163 -16.80 -36.24 17.93
C ASP A 163 -17.88 -37.08 17.22
N ILE A 164 -17.48 -37.87 16.22
CA ILE A 164 -18.37 -38.73 15.44
C ILE A 164 -19.14 -39.70 16.33
N ALA A 165 -18.53 -40.17 17.42
CA ALA A 165 -19.22 -41.07 18.36
C ALA A 165 -20.47 -40.46 18.99
N SER A 166 -20.60 -39.12 18.95
CA SER A 166 -21.72 -38.36 19.48
C SER A 166 -22.82 -38.07 18.44
N LEU A 167 -22.57 -38.37 17.16
CA LEU A 167 -23.46 -38.07 16.04
C LEU A 167 -24.26 -39.30 15.58
N ASP A 168 -25.54 -39.11 15.26
CA ASP A 168 -26.29 -40.08 14.44
C ASP A 168 -25.91 -39.88 12.97
N ILE A 169 -24.94 -40.66 12.51
CA ILE A 169 -24.37 -40.57 11.15
C ILE A 169 -25.46 -40.64 10.07
N HIS A 170 -26.48 -41.50 10.22
CA HIS A 170 -27.52 -41.65 9.20
C HIS A 170 -28.40 -40.41 9.10
N GLN A 171 -28.81 -39.85 10.24
CA GLN A 171 -29.63 -38.64 10.27
C GLN A 171 -28.84 -37.42 9.77
N VAL A 172 -27.60 -37.25 10.24
CA VAL A 172 -26.74 -36.11 9.89
C VAL A 172 -26.42 -36.11 8.39
N VAL A 173 -26.00 -37.24 7.82
CA VAL A 173 -25.69 -37.33 6.38
C VAL A 173 -26.91 -37.01 5.53
N SER A 174 -28.08 -37.57 5.84
CA SER A 174 -29.32 -37.28 5.10
C SER A 174 -29.68 -35.80 5.12
N LEU A 175 -29.43 -35.13 6.25
CA LEU A 175 -29.73 -33.71 6.39
C LEU A 175 -28.70 -32.86 5.65
N CYS A 176 -27.42 -33.15 5.78
CA CYS A 176 -26.36 -32.40 5.11
C CYS A 176 -26.53 -32.45 3.58
N TRP A 177 -26.92 -33.59 3.00
CA TRP A 177 -27.22 -33.68 1.56
C TRP A 177 -28.46 -32.88 1.15
N ALA A 178 -29.52 -32.89 1.95
CA ALA A 178 -30.75 -32.16 1.65
C ALA A 178 -30.53 -30.64 1.58
N TYR A 179 -29.58 -30.11 2.37
CA TYR A 179 -29.30 -28.67 2.46
C TYR A 179 -27.97 -28.23 1.84
N GLY A 180 -27.18 -29.14 1.27
CA GLY A 180 -25.91 -28.82 0.62
C GLY A 180 -24.78 -28.42 1.57
N LEU A 181 -24.73 -29.03 2.77
CA LEU A 181 -23.69 -28.80 3.78
C LEU A 181 -22.45 -29.67 3.51
N PHE A 182 -21.66 -29.28 2.52
CA PHE A 182 -20.56 -30.09 1.99
C PHE A 182 -19.42 -30.37 2.98
N ASP A 183 -19.08 -29.43 3.86
CA ASP A 183 -18.01 -29.61 4.86
C ASP A 183 -18.39 -30.66 5.89
N ALA A 184 -19.64 -30.63 6.35
CA ALA A 184 -20.18 -31.62 7.27
C ALA A 184 -20.26 -33.01 6.63
N ILE A 185 -20.64 -33.11 5.35
CA ILE A 185 -20.62 -34.38 4.60
C ILE A 185 -19.20 -34.94 4.60
N ILE A 186 -18.22 -34.17 4.11
CA ILE A 186 -16.84 -34.62 4.00
C ILE A 186 -16.30 -35.03 5.38
N TYR A 187 -16.57 -34.23 6.42
CA TYR A 187 -16.15 -34.52 7.79
C TYR A 187 -16.68 -35.87 8.30
N VAL A 188 -17.98 -36.14 8.11
CA VAL A 188 -18.62 -37.37 8.60
C VAL A 188 -18.12 -38.61 7.87
N TYR A 189 -17.91 -38.53 6.55
CA TYR A 189 -17.33 -39.64 5.77
C TYR A 189 -15.88 -39.91 6.17
N ASN A 190 -15.06 -38.86 6.25
CA ASN A 190 -13.62 -39.01 6.52
C ASN A 190 -13.35 -39.51 7.92
N ASN A 191 -13.95 -38.89 8.94
CA ASN A 191 -13.65 -39.24 10.33
C ASN A 191 -14.56 -40.35 10.87
N GLY A 192 -15.78 -40.47 10.34
CA GLY A 192 -16.74 -41.46 10.83
C GLY A 192 -16.69 -42.80 10.10
N MET A 193 -16.40 -42.78 8.79
CA MET A 193 -16.34 -43.99 7.97
C MET A 193 -14.93 -44.33 7.48
N ASN A 194 -13.95 -43.44 7.68
CA ASN A 194 -12.61 -43.53 7.07
C ASN A 194 -12.67 -43.66 5.54
N ASP A 195 -13.71 -43.11 4.91
CA ASP A 195 -13.91 -43.16 3.46
C ASP A 195 -13.75 -41.76 2.86
N TYR A 196 -12.63 -41.56 2.18
CA TYR A 196 -12.26 -40.28 1.59
C TYR A 196 -12.67 -40.18 0.11
N VAL A 197 -13.01 -41.29 -0.53
CA VAL A 197 -13.26 -41.36 -1.99
C VAL A 197 -14.74 -41.18 -2.30
N THR A 198 -15.63 -41.83 -1.55
CA THR A 198 -17.08 -41.71 -1.75
C THR A 198 -17.57 -40.26 -1.68
N PRO A 199 -17.22 -39.43 -0.67
CA PRO A 199 -17.65 -38.03 -0.66
C PRO A 199 -17.13 -37.25 -1.88
N LEU A 200 -15.93 -37.54 -2.39
CA LEU A 200 -15.42 -36.90 -3.61
C LEU A 200 -16.27 -37.27 -4.84
N GLU A 201 -16.58 -38.55 -5.02
CA GLU A 201 -17.36 -39.04 -6.16
C GLU A 201 -18.77 -38.42 -6.20
N GLU A 202 -19.46 -38.38 -5.06
CA GLU A 202 -20.80 -37.80 -4.94
C GLU A 202 -20.79 -36.29 -5.24
N LEU A 203 -19.82 -35.55 -4.69
CA LEU A 203 -19.68 -34.11 -4.94
C LEU A 203 -19.33 -33.81 -6.41
N ILE A 204 -18.52 -34.67 -7.04
CA ILE A 204 -18.22 -34.61 -8.48
C ILE A 204 -19.49 -34.80 -9.32
N GLN A 205 -20.39 -35.71 -8.94
CA GLN A 205 -21.65 -35.90 -9.67
C GLN A 205 -22.52 -34.64 -9.60
N LEU A 206 -22.61 -33.99 -8.45
CA LEU A 206 -23.31 -32.71 -8.30
C LEU A 206 -22.70 -31.61 -9.17
N LEU A 207 -21.36 -31.52 -9.21
CA LEU A 207 -20.67 -30.56 -10.07
C LEU A 207 -20.85 -30.87 -11.56
N LYS A 208 -20.85 -32.16 -11.95
CA LYS A 208 -21.13 -32.63 -13.32
C LYS A 208 -22.54 -32.23 -13.75
N ALA A 209 -23.54 -32.46 -12.90
CA ALA A 209 -24.91 -32.04 -13.14
C ALA A 209 -25.00 -30.51 -13.33
N ALA A 210 -24.36 -29.73 -12.45
CA ALA A 210 -24.33 -28.28 -12.54
C ALA A 210 -23.75 -27.78 -13.87
N LEU A 211 -22.59 -28.30 -14.28
CA LEU A 211 -21.91 -27.92 -15.52
C LEU A 211 -22.67 -28.36 -16.79
N SER A 212 -23.42 -29.47 -16.72
CA SER A 212 -24.22 -29.97 -17.85
C SER A 212 -25.40 -29.06 -18.23
N THR A 213 -25.86 -28.20 -17.31
CA THR A 213 -26.98 -27.27 -17.58
C THR A 213 -26.61 -26.13 -18.51
N GLY A 214 -25.31 -25.86 -18.72
CA GLY A 214 -24.81 -24.83 -19.63
C GLY A 214 -25.08 -23.38 -19.21
N ASN A 215 -25.70 -23.16 -18.05
CA ASN A 215 -25.98 -21.85 -17.48
C ASN A 215 -24.80 -21.34 -16.62
N GLN A 216 -24.79 -20.05 -16.29
CA GLN A 216 -23.87 -19.52 -15.29
C GLN A 216 -24.05 -20.28 -13.96
N LEU A 217 -22.93 -20.72 -13.38
CA LEU A 217 -22.94 -21.43 -12.10
C LEU A 217 -23.45 -20.49 -11.00
N SER A 218 -24.33 -21.01 -10.15
CA SER A 218 -24.76 -20.31 -8.93
C SER A 218 -23.64 -20.23 -7.89
N ASP A 219 -23.73 -19.28 -6.97
CA ASP A 219 -22.75 -19.11 -5.88
C ASP A 219 -22.54 -20.41 -5.08
N ASN A 220 -23.59 -21.19 -4.84
CA ASN A 220 -23.49 -22.47 -4.15
C ASN A 220 -22.72 -23.52 -4.97
N GLN A 221 -22.88 -23.55 -6.30
CA GLN A 221 -22.13 -24.45 -7.18
C GLN A 221 -20.66 -24.02 -7.30
N ILE A 222 -20.38 -22.71 -7.29
CA ILE A 222 -19.01 -22.18 -7.24
C ILE A 222 -18.36 -22.58 -5.90
N ARG A 223 -19.04 -22.42 -4.77
CA ARG A 223 -18.55 -22.88 -3.47
C ARG A 223 -18.27 -24.38 -3.47
N LEU A 224 -19.18 -25.20 -4.00
CA LEU A 224 -18.99 -26.64 -4.16
C LEU A 224 -17.71 -26.98 -4.92
N GLY A 225 -17.53 -26.41 -6.13
CA GLY A 225 -16.36 -26.70 -6.95
C GLY A 225 -15.04 -26.27 -6.28
N ASN A 226 -15.02 -25.11 -5.63
CA ASN A 226 -13.84 -24.66 -4.87
C ASN A 226 -13.55 -25.60 -3.68
N LYS A 227 -14.58 -26.03 -2.94
CA LYS A 227 -14.42 -27.01 -1.84
C LYS A 227 -13.88 -28.35 -2.35
N ILE A 228 -14.32 -28.83 -3.51
CA ILE A 228 -13.76 -30.04 -4.13
C ILE A 228 -12.27 -29.88 -4.42
N LEU A 229 -11.85 -28.73 -4.98
CA LEU A 229 -10.43 -28.47 -5.27
C LEU A 229 -9.58 -28.43 -3.99
N VAL A 230 -10.06 -27.73 -2.95
CA VAL A 230 -9.38 -27.69 -1.64
C VAL A 230 -9.34 -29.07 -1.00
N TYR A 231 -10.43 -29.82 -1.06
CA TYR A 231 -10.52 -31.17 -0.51
C TYR A 231 -9.50 -32.11 -1.16
N VAL A 232 -9.46 -32.15 -2.50
CA VAL A 232 -8.48 -32.93 -3.26
C VAL A 232 -7.06 -32.51 -2.89
N SER A 233 -6.80 -31.21 -2.77
CA SER A 233 -5.48 -30.70 -2.35
C SER A 233 -5.10 -31.15 -0.95
N CYS A 234 -6.01 -31.08 0.02
CA CYS A 234 -5.76 -31.52 1.39
C CYS A 234 -5.45 -33.02 1.43
N CYS A 235 -6.27 -33.86 0.80
CA CYS A 235 -6.04 -35.30 0.78
C CYS A 235 -4.70 -35.68 0.13
N LEU A 236 -4.36 -35.06 -1.00
CA LEU A 236 -3.08 -35.30 -1.68
C LEU A 236 -1.88 -34.79 -0.89
N ALA A 237 -2.07 -33.79 -0.02
CA ALA A 237 -1.06 -33.27 0.91
C ALA A 237 -1.05 -33.98 2.27
N GLY A 238 -1.82 -35.04 2.46
CA GLY A 238 -1.92 -35.76 3.74
C GLY A 238 -2.65 -35.01 4.86
N ARG A 239 -3.33 -33.90 4.55
CA ARG A 239 -4.11 -33.10 5.51
C ARG A 239 -5.57 -33.52 5.50
N ALA A 240 -6.21 -33.50 6.68
CA ALA A 240 -7.65 -33.73 6.76
C ALA A 240 -8.39 -32.45 6.35
N TYR A 241 -9.61 -32.63 5.86
CA TYR A 241 -10.52 -31.55 5.56
C TYR A 241 -11.81 -31.75 6.36
N PRO A 242 -12.40 -30.68 6.92
CA PRO A 242 -11.98 -29.28 6.83
C PRO A 242 -10.82 -28.90 7.77
N LEU A 243 -10.59 -29.67 8.84
CA LEU A 243 -9.62 -29.37 9.91
C LEU A 243 -8.83 -30.63 10.29
N GLY A 244 -7.55 -30.46 10.62
CA GLY A 244 -6.66 -31.52 11.12
C GLY A 244 -5.81 -32.20 10.05
N ASP A 245 -5.21 -33.33 10.42
CA ASP A 245 -4.33 -34.15 9.58
C ASP A 245 -4.91 -35.54 9.39
N ILE A 246 -4.65 -36.17 8.24
CA ILE A 246 -5.08 -37.56 8.01
C ILE A 246 -4.23 -38.46 8.93
N PRO A 247 -4.83 -39.44 9.62
CA PRO A 247 -4.06 -40.37 10.45
C PRO A 247 -2.92 -41.03 9.66
N GLU A 248 -1.70 -41.04 10.21
CA GLU A 248 -0.47 -41.48 9.49
C GLU A 248 -0.61 -42.84 8.78
N HIS A 249 -1.35 -43.77 9.39
CA HIS A 249 -1.59 -45.11 8.84
C HIS A 249 -2.54 -45.14 7.63
N LEU A 250 -3.35 -44.09 7.43
CA LEU A 250 -4.29 -43.96 6.30
C LEU A 250 -3.76 -43.06 5.17
N VAL A 251 -2.76 -42.21 5.43
CA VAL A 251 -2.27 -41.21 4.47
C VAL A 251 -1.99 -41.80 3.09
N TYR A 252 -1.24 -42.91 3.04
CA TYR A 252 -0.90 -43.57 1.77
C TYR A 252 -2.15 -44.09 1.04
N GLU A 253 -3.05 -44.78 1.74
CA GLU A 253 -4.28 -45.34 1.16
C GLU A 253 -5.21 -44.25 0.63
N VAL A 254 -5.31 -43.13 1.36
CA VAL A 254 -6.12 -41.97 0.94
C VAL A 254 -5.50 -41.31 -0.29
N LYS A 255 -4.20 -41.01 -0.28
CA LYS A 255 -3.50 -40.45 -1.44
C LYS A 255 -3.68 -41.35 -2.67
N GLU A 256 -3.48 -42.66 -2.53
CA GLU A 256 -3.67 -43.63 -3.63
C GLU A 256 -5.13 -43.71 -4.10
N GLY A 257 -6.09 -43.73 -3.17
CA GLY A 257 -7.52 -43.78 -3.48
C GLY A 257 -8.01 -42.56 -4.25
N ILE A 258 -7.64 -41.37 -3.79
CA ILE A 258 -7.95 -40.10 -4.47
C ILE A 258 -7.26 -40.06 -5.83
N TRP A 259 -6.00 -40.50 -5.93
CA TRP A 259 -5.27 -40.55 -7.19
C TRP A 259 -5.92 -41.48 -8.23
N LYS A 260 -6.34 -42.67 -7.81
CA LYS A 260 -7.08 -43.62 -8.66
C LYS A 260 -8.43 -43.07 -9.09
N CYS A 261 -9.12 -42.36 -8.18
CA CYS A 261 -10.37 -41.70 -8.49
C CYS A 261 -10.17 -40.63 -9.59
N LEU A 262 -9.21 -39.72 -9.41
CA LEU A 262 -8.92 -38.69 -10.41
C LEU A 262 -8.53 -39.30 -11.77
N THR A 263 -7.66 -40.31 -11.78
CA THR A 263 -7.13 -40.93 -13.00
C THR A 263 -7.99 -42.09 -13.55
N CYS A 264 -9.23 -42.24 -13.08
CA CYS A 264 -10.12 -43.30 -13.53
C CYS A 264 -10.42 -43.16 -15.04
N LEU A 265 -10.48 -44.27 -15.77
CA LEU A 265 -10.84 -44.23 -17.19
C LEU A 265 -12.33 -43.90 -17.39
N HIS A 266 -13.21 -44.47 -16.56
CA HIS A 266 -14.65 -44.23 -16.59
C HIS A 266 -15.19 -44.12 -15.17
N THR A 267 -16.31 -43.42 -15.00
CA THR A 267 -17.04 -43.38 -13.73
C THR A 267 -17.72 -44.72 -13.45
N LYS A 268 -18.19 -44.93 -12.20
CA LYS A 268 -18.88 -46.16 -11.80
C LYS A 268 -20.15 -46.43 -12.64
N ASP A 269 -20.84 -45.36 -13.04
CA ASP A 269 -22.02 -45.39 -13.90
C ASP A 269 -21.76 -44.59 -15.20
N PRO A 270 -21.09 -45.19 -16.19
CA PRO A 270 -20.69 -44.48 -17.40
C PRO A 270 -21.92 -44.17 -18.28
N MET A 271 -21.99 -42.92 -18.77
CA MET A 271 -22.89 -42.58 -19.87
C MET A 271 -22.41 -43.22 -21.18
N GLU A 272 -23.31 -43.45 -22.15
CA GLU A 272 -23.00 -44.16 -23.41
C GLU A 272 -21.82 -43.55 -24.22
N GLU A 273 -21.52 -42.26 -24.03
CA GLU A 273 -20.41 -41.53 -24.67
C GLU A 273 -19.43 -40.89 -23.66
N GLU A 274 -19.18 -41.51 -22.50
CA GLU A 274 -18.24 -40.96 -21.52
C GLU A 274 -16.77 -41.02 -22.03
N PRO A 275 -16.06 -39.88 -22.18
CA PRO A 275 -14.67 -39.88 -22.59
C PRO A 275 -13.73 -40.34 -21.46
N PRO A 276 -12.53 -40.85 -21.79
CA PRO A 276 -11.57 -41.28 -20.78
C PRO A 276 -11.15 -40.12 -19.88
N TYR A 277 -10.93 -40.43 -18.60
CA TYR A 277 -10.57 -39.46 -17.55
C TYR A 277 -11.65 -38.41 -17.29
N PRO A 278 -12.91 -38.82 -17.02
CA PRO A 278 -14.04 -37.91 -16.89
C PRO A 278 -13.87 -36.91 -15.73
N ILE A 279 -13.27 -37.34 -14.61
CA ILE A 279 -13.07 -36.50 -13.43
C ILE A 279 -12.04 -35.40 -13.69
N LEU A 280 -10.87 -35.74 -14.24
CA LEU A 280 -9.86 -34.75 -14.63
C LEU A 280 -10.43 -33.74 -15.64
N ARG A 281 -11.15 -34.24 -16.66
CA ARG A 281 -11.83 -33.38 -17.64
C ARG A 281 -12.81 -32.41 -16.98
N LEU A 282 -13.58 -32.88 -15.99
CA LEU A 282 -14.54 -32.07 -15.26
C LEU A 282 -13.86 -30.96 -14.47
N LEU A 283 -12.85 -31.28 -13.66
CA LEU A 283 -12.14 -30.31 -12.82
C LEU A 283 -11.37 -29.29 -13.66
N LEU A 284 -10.74 -29.73 -14.76
CA LEU A 284 -10.10 -28.83 -15.72
C LEU A 284 -11.10 -27.89 -16.39
N ARG A 285 -12.31 -28.36 -16.73
CA ARG A 285 -13.37 -27.51 -17.30
C ARG A 285 -13.96 -26.54 -16.28
N TYR A 286 -14.06 -26.94 -15.02
CA TYR A 286 -14.54 -26.09 -13.94
C TYR A 286 -13.57 -24.93 -13.68
N ASN A 287 -12.31 -25.24 -13.35
CA ASN A 287 -11.28 -24.24 -13.12
C ASN A 287 -9.88 -24.81 -13.40
N THR A 288 -9.40 -24.58 -14.62
CA THR A 288 -8.10 -25.10 -15.08
C THR A 288 -6.94 -24.60 -14.24
N ARG A 289 -6.90 -23.30 -13.93
CA ARG A 289 -5.77 -22.67 -13.22
C ARG A 289 -5.64 -23.21 -11.81
N GLU A 290 -6.73 -23.19 -11.04
CA GLU A 290 -6.71 -23.66 -9.66
C GLU A 290 -6.48 -25.16 -9.56
N PHE A 291 -7.04 -25.96 -10.48
CA PHE A 291 -6.76 -27.40 -10.48
C PHE A 291 -5.29 -27.73 -10.78
N LEU A 292 -4.64 -27.01 -11.71
CA LEU A 292 -3.20 -27.16 -11.96
C LEU A 292 -2.34 -26.72 -10.76
N ASN A 293 -2.79 -25.73 -9.97
CA ASN A 293 -2.15 -25.38 -8.71
C ASN A 293 -2.27 -26.52 -7.68
N VAL A 294 -3.45 -27.15 -7.56
CA VAL A 294 -3.65 -28.32 -6.70
C VAL A 294 -2.69 -29.45 -7.07
N LEU A 295 -2.52 -29.75 -8.36
CA LEU A 295 -1.54 -30.75 -8.82
C LEU A 295 -0.10 -30.32 -8.51
N SER A 296 0.22 -29.03 -8.64
CA SER A 296 1.55 -28.50 -8.33
C SER A 296 1.92 -28.70 -6.85
N LEU A 297 0.94 -28.53 -5.96
CA LEU A 297 1.09 -28.76 -4.52
C LEU A 297 1.21 -30.25 -4.21
N ALA A 298 0.36 -31.09 -4.82
CA ALA A 298 0.44 -32.54 -4.67
C ALA A 298 1.80 -33.10 -5.10
N PHE A 299 2.40 -32.54 -6.15
CA PHE A 299 3.74 -32.95 -6.60
C PHE A 299 4.87 -32.50 -5.68
N ALA A 300 4.66 -31.62 -4.70
CA ALA A 300 5.69 -31.25 -3.73
C ALA A 300 5.78 -32.22 -2.53
N GLU A 301 4.88 -33.20 -2.47
CA GLU A 301 4.83 -34.17 -1.38
C GLU A 301 5.91 -35.25 -1.55
N PRO A 302 6.54 -35.68 -0.43
CA PRO A 302 7.72 -36.55 -0.47
C PRO A 302 7.42 -37.89 -1.14
N GLU A 303 6.20 -38.42 -1.06
CA GLU A 303 5.83 -39.69 -1.70
C GLU A 303 5.90 -39.65 -3.23
N PHE A 304 5.88 -38.45 -3.79
CA PHE A 304 6.14 -38.24 -5.22
C PHE A 304 7.63 -37.93 -5.49
N ASP A 305 8.42 -37.52 -4.49
CA ASP A 305 9.86 -37.21 -4.55
C ASP A 305 10.79 -38.36 -4.12
N LEU A 306 10.27 -39.43 -3.49
CA LEU A 306 11.07 -40.51 -2.90
C LEU A 306 12.03 -41.12 -3.95
N ASP A 307 13.28 -40.66 -3.87
CA ASP A 307 14.52 -41.15 -4.46
C ASP A 307 14.31 -42.39 -5.34
N ASN A 308 14.22 -42.27 -6.67
CA ASN A 308 14.63 -43.21 -7.75
C ASN A 308 14.57 -44.76 -7.50
N THR A 309 13.86 -45.24 -6.49
CA THR A 309 13.90 -46.60 -5.95
C THR A 309 12.55 -47.26 -6.08
N ASP A 310 11.46 -46.48 -6.06
CA ASP A 310 10.17 -46.93 -6.57
C ASP A 310 9.90 -46.31 -7.95
N PRO A 311 10.15 -47.04 -9.06
CA PRO A 311 9.88 -46.55 -10.41
C PRO A 311 8.40 -46.20 -10.62
N ASN A 312 7.48 -46.62 -9.75
CA ASN A 312 6.06 -46.31 -9.85
C ASN A 312 5.72 -44.83 -9.55
N ALA A 313 6.48 -44.14 -8.69
CA ALA A 313 6.20 -42.75 -8.30
C ALA A 313 6.54 -41.75 -9.42
N VAL A 314 7.74 -41.87 -10.01
CA VAL A 314 8.15 -41.09 -11.20
C VAL A 314 7.23 -41.37 -12.39
N GLN A 315 6.81 -42.63 -12.58
CA GLN A 315 5.82 -42.99 -13.57
C GLN A 315 4.46 -42.33 -13.32
N SER A 316 4.09 -42.05 -12.06
CA SER A 316 2.81 -41.41 -11.73
C SER A 316 2.76 -39.94 -12.15
N ARG A 317 3.85 -39.17 -11.94
CA ARG A 317 4.00 -37.76 -12.40
C ARG A 317 4.02 -37.66 -13.92
N GLN A 318 4.82 -38.50 -14.59
CA GLN A 318 4.86 -38.53 -16.05
C GLN A 318 3.49 -38.92 -16.61
N ARG A 319 2.86 -39.95 -16.05
CA ARG A 319 1.55 -40.44 -16.51
C ARG A 319 0.47 -39.35 -16.44
N ILE A 320 0.39 -38.58 -15.36
CA ILE A 320 -0.61 -37.51 -15.27
C ILE A 320 -0.31 -36.38 -16.24
N VAL A 321 0.97 -36.03 -16.45
CA VAL A 321 1.36 -35.04 -17.48
C VAL A 321 0.95 -35.52 -18.87
N ASP A 322 1.20 -36.80 -19.19
CA ASP A 322 0.79 -37.40 -20.46
C ASP A 322 -0.74 -37.39 -20.61
N ILE A 323 -1.48 -37.68 -19.55
CA ILE A 323 -2.95 -37.61 -19.52
C ILE A 323 -3.43 -36.16 -19.72
N LEU A 324 -2.81 -35.17 -19.05
CA LEU A 324 -3.16 -33.76 -19.21
C LEU A 324 -2.91 -33.28 -20.63
N LEU A 325 -1.78 -33.67 -21.24
CA LEU A 325 -1.48 -33.39 -22.65
C LEU A 325 -2.51 -34.07 -23.58
N GLN A 326 -2.86 -35.34 -23.32
CA GLN A 326 -3.88 -36.05 -24.08
C GLN A 326 -5.26 -35.37 -23.98
N ILE A 327 -5.63 -34.87 -22.79
CA ILE A 327 -6.92 -34.21 -22.55
C ILE A 327 -6.94 -32.82 -23.17
N MET A 328 -5.96 -31.97 -22.86
CA MET A 328 -6.02 -30.54 -23.18
C MET A 328 -5.48 -30.20 -24.57
N VAL A 329 -4.47 -30.94 -25.05
CA VAL A 329 -3.88 -30.73 -26.39
C VAL A 329 -4.48 -31.71 -27.40
N GLY A 330 -4.70 -32.96 -26.98
CA GLY A 330 -5.21 -34.03 -27.84
C GLY A 330 -6.73 -34.02 -28.07
N SER A 331 -7.52 -33.28 -27.28
CA SER A 331 -8.97 -33.22 -27.45
C SER A 331 -9.50 -31.79 -27.61
N MET A 332 -10.53 -31.63 -28.45
CA MET A 332 -11.16 -30.34 -28.70
C MET A 332 -12.04 -29.94 -27.50
N GLY A 333 -11.96 -28.67 -27.08
CA GLY A 333 -12.84 -28.11 -26.06
C GLY A 333 -12.18 -27.25 -24.97
N PHE A 334 -10.86 -27.07 -25.00
CA PHE A 334 -10.15 -26.11 -24.14
C PHE A 334 -9.76 -24.86 -24.94
N SER A 335 -9.87 -23.70 -24.29
CA SER A 335 -9.45 -22.42 -24.88
C SER A 335 -7.92 -22.29 -24.93
N PRO A 336 -7.36 -21.42 -25.81
CA PRO A 336 -5.92 -21.14 -25.85
C PRO A 336 -5.38 -20.67 -24.49
N ALA A 337 -6.14 -19.88 -23.73
CA ALA A 337 -5.78 -19.46 -22.38
C ALA A 337 -5.62 -20.65 -21.41
N GLN A 338 -6.56 -21.62 -21.44
CA GLN A 338 -6.50 -22.83 -20.61
C GLN A 338 -5.29 -23.71 -20.95
N VAL A 339 -5.02 -23.91 -22.23
CA VAL A 339 -3.80 -24.59 -22.69
C VAL A 339 -2.55 -23.83 -22.23
N GLY A 340 -2.63 -22.49 -22.17
CA GLY A 340 -1.57 -21.66 -21.63
C GLY A 340 -1.27 -21.86 -20.15
N PHE A 341 -2.29 -22.07 -19.32
CA PHE A 341 -2.08 -22.44 -17.92
C PHE A 341 -1.39 -23.79 -17.80
N LEU A 342 -1.71 -24.76 -18.67
CA LEU A 342 -1.00 -26.04 -18.72
C LEU A 342 0.47 -25.85 -19.08
N PHE A 343 0.80 -25.06 -20.10
CA PHE A 343 2.20 -24.83 -20.47
C PHE A 343 2.98 -24.08 -19.40
N THR A 344 2.35 -23.12 -18.72
CA THR A 344 2.96 -22.44 -17.55
C THR A 344 3.20 -23.45 -16.42
N PHE A 345 2.24 -24.32 -16.14
CA PHE A 345 2.40 -25.41 -15.17
C PHE A 345 3.55 -26.34 -15.54
N LEU A 346 3.61 -26.83 -16.79
CA LEU A 346 4.67 -27.73 -17.26
C LEU A 346 6.04 -27.07 -17.15
N ALA A 347 6.18 -25.81 -17.57
CA ALA A 347 7.42 -25.05 -17.45
C ALA A 347 7.93 -25.01 -16.00
N ARG A 348 7.05 -24.73 -15.03
CA ARG A 348 7.43 -24.74 -13.60
C ARG A 348 7.80 -26.14 -13.10
N GLN A 349 7.08 -27.17 -13.53
CA GLN A 349 7.39 -28.54 -13.11
C GLN A 349 8.72 -29.03 -13.70
N MET A 350 9.06 -28.63 -14.93
CA MET A 350 10.34 -28.91 -15.58
C MET A 350 11.51 -28.17 -14.93
N ALA A 351 11.25 -26.99 -14.36
CA ALA A 351 12.27 -26.19 -13.68
C ALA A 351 12.68 -26.78 -12.32
N LYS A 352 11.87 -27.63 -11.69
CA LYS A 352 12.21 -28.22 -10.39
C LYS A 352 13.33 -29.26 -10.55
N TYR A 353 14.47 -29.03 -9.87
CA TYR A 353 15.67 -29.89 -9.91
C TYR A 353 15.43 -31.36 -9.50
N GLU A 354 14.39 -31.61 -8.72
CA GLU A 354 14.00 -32.94 -8.21
C GLU A 354 12.99 -33.65 -9.13
N ASN A 355 12.42 -32.94 -10.11
CA ASN A 355 11.39 -33.46 -11.00
C ASN A 355 11.96 -33.99 -12.32
N SER A 356 12.00 -35.31 -12.47
CA SER A 356 12.38 -35.99 -13.72
C SER A 356 11.21 -36.12 -14.70
N ILE A 357 10.47 -35.05 -15.00
CA ILE A 357 9.48 -35.10 -16.08
C ILE A 357 10.23 -35.10 -17.42
N ILE A 358 10.04 -36.15 -18.20
CA ILE A 358 10.66 -36.30 -19.51
C ILE A 358 9.70 -35.69 -20.53
N VAL A 359 10.11 -34.57 -21.11
CA VAL A 359 9.33 -33.88 -22.15
C VAL A 359 10.08 -34.02 -23.47
N ASP A 360 9.36 -34.39 -24.53
CA ASP A 360 9.93 -34.40 -25.89
C ASP A 360 10.32 -32.99 -26.33
N ARG A 361 11.38 -32.86 -27.13
CA ARG A 361 11.91 -31.57 -27.62
C ARG A 361 10.84 -30.75 -28.34
N LEU A 362 9.93 -31.41 -29.06
CA LEU A 362 8.81 -30.74 -29.74
C LEU A 362 7.83 -30.08 -28.76
N LEU A 363 7.48 -30.75 -27.68
CA LEU A 363 6.61 -30.20 -26.64
C LEU A 363 7.30 -29.06 -25.90
N PHE A 364 8.61 -29.19 -25.66
CA PHE A 364 9.40 -28.14 -25.05
C PHE A 364 9.46 -26.86 -25.90
N ASP A 365 9.72 -26.99 -27.20
CA ASP A 365 9.69 -25.86 -28.14
C ASP A 365 8.30 -25.21 -28.19
N GLN A 366 7.22 -26.01 -28.16
CA GLN A 366 5.84 -25.49 -28.11
C GLN A 366 5.56 -24.72 -26.82
N VAL A 367 6.03 -25.21 -25.67
CA VAL A 367 5.90 -24.52 -24.37
C VAL A 367 6.62 -23.18 -24.43
N LEU A 368 7.87 -23.14 -24.92
CA LEU A 368 8.64 -21.91 -25.03
C LEU A 368 8.02 -20.91 -26.01
N GLU A 369 7.55 -21.38 -27.16
CA GLU A 369 6.88 -20.53 -28.15
C GLU A 369 5.59 -19.94 -27.57
N PHE A 370 4.81 -20.75 -26.84
CA PHE A 370 3.60 -20.26 -26.18
C PHE A 370 3.92 -19.22 -25.10
N LEU A 371 4.86 -19.52 -24.19
CA LEU A 371 5.26 -18.60 -23.12
C LEU A 371 5.69 -17.26 -23.71
N SER A 372 6.34 -17.28 -24.87
CA SER A 372 6.90 -16.10 -25.54
C SER A 372 5.93 -15.40 -26.51
N THR A 373 4.73 -15.94 -26.71
CA THR A 373 3.73 -15.32 -27.56
C THR A 373 2.96 -14.27 -26.76
N PRO A 374 2.90 -13.00 -27.20
CA PRO A 374 2.10 -11.99 -26.50
C PRO A 374 0.62 -12.38 -26.55
N SER A 375 0.03 -12.71 -25.40
CA SER A 375 -1.39 -13.00 -25.24
C SER A 375 -1.93 -12.14 -24.10
N GLU A 376 -3.06 -11.49 -24.33
CA GLU A 376 -3.78 -10.71 -23.32
C GLU A 376 -4.56 -11.60 -22.33
N GLU A 377 -4.85 -12.85 -22.70
CA GLU A 377 -5.69 -13.77 -21.92
C GLU A 377 -4.92 -14.54 -20.84
N CYS A 378 -3.60 -14.65 -20.97
CA CYS A 378 -2.73 -15.36 -20.02
C CYS A 378 -1.79 -14.37 -19.33
N GLY A 379 -1.73 -14.43 -17.99
CA GLY A 379 -0.99 -13.47 -17.17
C GLY A 379 0.46 -13.30 -17.63
N HIS A 380 0.83 -12.08 -18.03
CA HIS A 380 2.19 -11.75 -18.50
C HIS A 380 3.24 -12.10 -17.44
N GLU A 381 3.01 -11.71 -16.18
CA GLU A 381 3.90 -12.01 -15.04
C GLU A 381 4.07 -13.51 -14.80
N GLU A 382 3.01 -14.31 -14.91
CA GLU A 382 3.09 -15.75 -14.68
C GLU A 382 3.95 -16.46 -15.73
N ARG A 383 3.85 -16.01 -16.99
CA ARG A 383 4.63 -16.53 -18.10
C ARG A 383 6.09 -16.10 -18.00
N GLU A 384 6.34 -14.83 -17.68
CA GLU A 384 7.70 -14.32 -17.45
C GLU A 384 8.39 -15.08 -16.33
N GLN A 385 7.69 -15.29 -15.21
CA GLN A 385 8.21 -16.02 -14.06
C GLN A 385 8.49 -17.49 -14.39
N ALA A 386 7.60 -18.17 -15.11
CA ALA A 386 7.83 -19.56 -15.53
C ALA A 386 9.03 -19.67 -16.50
N PHE A 387 9.21 -18.70 -17.40
CA PHE A 387 10.38 -18.64 -18.28
C PHE A 387 11.68 -18.43 -17.48
N LEU A 388 11.67 -17.51 -16.51
CA LEU A 388 12.81 -17.27 -15.61
C LEU A 388 13.20 -18.52 -14.82
N GLU A 389 12.22 -19.26 -14.29
CA GLU A 389 12.45 -20.50 -13.56
C GLU A 389 13.12 -21.56 -14.43
N LEU A 390 12.64 -21.75 -15.67
CA LEU A 390 13.28 -22.63 -16.66
C LEU A 390 14.73 -22.22 -16.97
N LEU A 391 14.99 -20.90 -17.06
CA LEU A 391 16.31 -20.35 -17.37
C LEU A 391 17.30 -20.50 -16.22
N ASN A 392 16.86 -20.30 -15.00
CA ASN A 392 17.73 -20.37 -13.81
C ASN A 392 18.12 -21.81 -13.46
N THR A 393 17.22 -22.76 -13.73
CA THR A 393 17.39 -24.16 -13.33
C THR A 393 18.25 -24.97 -14.30
N GLY A 394 18.61 -24.38 -15.44
CA GLY A 394 19.42 -25.04 -16.47
C GLY A 394 18.61 -26.02 -17.33
N GLY A 395 17.27 -26.05 -17.19
CA GLY A 395 16.38 -26.83 -18.08
C GLY A 395 16.46 -26.42 -19.55
N LEU A 396 17.05 -25.24 -19.83
CA LEU A 396 17.36 -24.72 -21.16
C LEU A 396 18.79 -25.03 -21.64
N GLY A 397 19.51 -25.96 -20.99
CA GLY A 397 20.97 -26.15 -21.17
C GLY A 397 21.49 -26.45 -22.59
N ASP A 398 20.62 -26.83 -23.53
CA ASP A 398 20.95 -27.05 -24.95
C ASP A 398 20.31 -26.00 -25.89
N ALA A 399 19.49 -25.09 -25.37
CA ALA A 399 18.76 -24.12 -26.19
C ALA A 399 19.68 -22.99 -26.63
N ASP A 400 19.55 -22.58 -27.89
CA ASP A 400 20.27 -21.43 -28.44
C ASP A 400 19.87 -20.16 -27.68
N GLU A 401 20.80 -19.57 -26.93
CA GLU A 401 20.58 -18.34 -26.18
C GLU A 401 20.10 -17.19 -27.07
N GLU A 402 20.46 -17.18 -28.36
CA GLU A 402 20.03 -16.12 -29.28
C GLU A 402 18.54 -16.27 -29.61
N LYS A 403 18.09 -17.50 -29.83
CA LYS A 403 16.67 -17.82 -29.97
C LYS A 403 15.90 -17.46 -28.69
N LEU A 404 16.44 -17.77 -27.51
CA LEU A 404 15.80 -17.43 -26.23
C LEU A 404 15.66 -15.92 -26.03
N LEU A 405 16.68 -15.16 -26.39
CA LEU A 405 16.65 -13.70 -26.31
C LEU A 405 15.60 -13.12 -27.26
N GLN A 406 15.56 -13.55 -28.52
CA GLN A 406 14.55 -13.11 -29.49
C GLN A 406 13.12 -13.39 -29.01
N LEU A 407 12.91 -14.56 -28.39
CA LEU A 407 11.64 -14.94 -27.80
C LEU A 407 11.26 -14.03 -26.61
N ALA A 408 12.20 -13.77 -25.69
CA ALA A 408 11.98 -12.91 -24.54
C ALA A 408 11.71 -11.45 -24.95
N GLU A 409 12.42 -10.92 -25.94
CA GLU A 409 12.20 -9.58 -26.48
C GLU A 409 10.84 -9.43 -27.15
N LYS A 410 10.44 -10.41 -27.97
CA LYS A 410 9.11 -10.47 -28.59
C LYS A 410 7.99 -10.48 -27.54
N ALA A 411 8.21 -11.17 -26.43
CA ALA A 411 7.29 -11.27 -25.31
C ALA A 411 7.32 -10.07 -24.35
N LYS A 412 8.32 -9.17 -24.50
CA LYS A 412 8.63 -8.07 -23.56
C LYS A 412 8.89 -8.56 -22.13
N PHE A 413 9.57 -9.69 -21.98
CA PHE A 413 10.00 -10.21 -20.67
C PHE A 413 11.31 -9.54 -20.24
N ASN A 414 11.21 -8.33 -19.68
CA ASN A 414 12.38 -7.51 -19.34
C ASN A 414 13.30 -8.19 -18.32
N ARG A 415 12.75 -8.94 -17.34
CA ARG A 415 13.54 -9.64 -16.31
C ARG A 415 14.27 -10.84 -16.92
N VAL A 416 13.65 -11.53 -17.87
CA VAL A 416 14.32 -12.61 -18.64
C VAL A 416 15.44 -12.04 -19.49
N CYS A 417 15.16 -10.94 -20.21
CA CYS A 417 16.17 -10.24 -21.01
C CYS A 417 17.36 -9.80 -20.14
N GLU A 418 17.12 -9.26 -18.94
CA GLU A 418 18.18 -8.88 -18.00
C GLU A 418 19.12 -10.06 -17.69
N VAL A 419 18.56 -11.23 -17.33
CA VAL A 419 19.35 -12.42 -17.01
C VAL A 419 20.17 -12.90 -18.22
N LEU A 420 19.57 -12.92 -19.42
CA LEU A 420 20.24 -13.32 -20.65
C LEU A 420 21.36 -12.34 -21.03
N TYR A 421 21.08 -11.03 -21.00
CA TYR A 421 22.08 -9.99 -21.26
C TYR A 421 23.23 -10.03 -20.26
N LYS A 422 22.94 -10.32 -18.98
CA LYS A 422 23.96 -10.47 -17.93
C LYS A 422 24.88 -11.66 -18.19
N ARG A 423 24.34 -12.79 -18.67
CA ARG A 423 25.15 -13.96 -19.08
C ARG A 423 26.05 -13.64 -20.28
N ARG A 424 25.57 -12.82 -21.22
CA ARG A 424 26.31 -12.36 -22.41
C ARG A 424 27.27 -11.20 -22.15
N ARG A 425 27.24 -10.59 -20.96
CA ARG A 425 27.98 -9.37 -20.60
C ARG A 425 27.61 -8.14 -21.47
N GLU A 426 26.38 -8.09 -21.95
CA GLU A 426 25.82 -6.95 -22.71
C GLU A 426 25.08 -5.99 -21.76
N PHE A 427 25.83 -5.27 -20.94
CA PHE A 427 25.27 -4.44 -19.85
C PHE A 427 24.57 -3.15 -20.34
N ASP A 428 24.95 -2.65 -21.51
CA ASP A 428 24.31 -1.52 -22.20
C ASP A 428 22.83 -1.79 -22.47
N LYS A 429 22.48 -3.02 -22.84
CA LYS A 429 21.09 -3.41 -23.11
C LYS A 429 20.27 -3.65 -21.84
N ILE A 430 20.92 -4.01 -20.73
CA ILE A 430 20.25 -4.13 -19.42
C ILE A 430 19.70 -2.78 -18.96
N LEU A 431 20.43 -1.69 -19.22
CA LEU A 431 19.96 -0.34 -18.94
C LEU A 431 18.61 -0.05 -19.61
N LEU A 432 18.44 -0.48 -20.87
CA LEU A 432 17.18 -0.36 -21.60
C LEU A 432 16.06 -1.20 -20.98
N CYS A 433 16.36 -2.36 -20.40
CA CYS A 433 15.38 -3.16 -19.66
C CYS A 433 14.83 -2.40 -18.44
N TYR A 434 15.72 -1.79 -17.64
CA TYR A 434 15.31 -1.00 -16.46
C TYR A 434 14.50 0.25 -16.82
N LEU A 435 14.82 0.94 -17.92
CA LEU A 435 14.06 2.13 -18.36
C LEU A 435 12.63 1.80 -18.82
N ARG A 436 12.44 0.60 -19.41
CA ARG A 436 11.14 0.12 -19.90
C ARG A 436 10.21 -0.32 -18.77
N GLU A 437 10.75 -0.72 -17.62
CA GLU A 437 9.98 -1.20 -16.47
C GLU A 437 9.72 -0.06 -15.47
N SER A 438 8.45 0.19 -15.12
CA SER A 438 8.07 1.32 -14.24
C SER A 438 8.69 1.20 -12.83
N THR A 439 8.80 -0.02 -12.30
CA THR A 439 9.46 -0.33 -11.02
C THR A 439 10.99 -0.28 -11.12
N GLY A 440 11.54 -0.50 -12.32
CA GLY A 440 12.98 -0.54 -12.57
C GLY A 440 13.63 0.85 -12.74
N ARG A 441 12.87 1.86 -13.16
CA ARG A 441 13.35 3.23 -13.38
C ARG A 441 14.21 3.83 -12.26
N PRO A 442 13.82 3.80 -10.97
CA PRO A 442 14.66 4.35 -9.90
C PRO A 442 15.94 3.53 -9.65
N LEU A 443 15.95 2.24 -10.01
CA LEU A 443 17.11 1.36 -9.82
C LEU A 443 18.18 1.55 -10.91
N VAL A 444 17.86 2.24 -12.01
CA VAL A 444 18.79 2.50 -13.13
C VAL A 444 20.06 3.20 -12.64
N PHE A 445 19.93 4.22 -11.79
CA PHE A 445 21.08 4.98 -11.28
C PHE A 445 22.03 4.09 -10.47
N ASN A 446 21.48 3.27 -9.57
CA ASN A 446 22.25 2.31 -8.79
C ASN A 446 22.96 1.29 -9.69
N PHE A 447 22.29 0.81 -10.74
CA PHE A 447 22.88 -0.12 -11.70
C PHE A 447 24.06 0.49 -12.45
N ILE A 448 23.90 1.72 -12.98
CA ILE A 448 24.97 2.41 -13.69
C ILE A 448 26.16 2.67 -12.75
N HIS A 449 25.89 3.19 -11.55
CA HIS A 449 26.92 3.42 -10.54
C HIS A 449 27.70 2.14 -10.21
N LEU A 450 27.01 1.01 -10.02
CA LEU A 450 27.62 -0.29 -9.79
C LEU A 450 28.54 -0.70 -10.95
N VAL A 451 28.09 -0.55 -12.20
CA VAL A 451 28.90 -0.92 -13.37
C VAL A 451 30.15 -0.05 -13.49
N MET A 452 30.04 1.25 -13.20
CA MET A 452 31.16 2.18 -13.32
C MET A 452 32.21 2.00 -12.21
N THR A 453 31.79 1.63 -11.00
CA THR A 453 32.66 1.54 -9.82
C THR A 453 33.28 0.17 -9.57
N GLU A 454 32.54 -0.92 -9.82
CA GLU A 454 33.00 -2.27 -9.50
C GLU A 454 34.09 -2.77 -10.46
N SER A 455 35.07 -3.49 -9.92
CA SER A 455 36.20 -4.02 -10.70
C SER A 455 35.87 -5.23 -11.57
N VAL A 456 34.66 -5.78 -11.47
CA VAL A 456 34.21 -6.97 -12.20
C VAL A 456 33.91 -6.67 -13.68
N TYR A 457 33.64 -5.39 -13.99
CA TYR A 457 33.31 -4.90 -15.32
C TYR A 457 34.56 -4.42 -16.06
N SER A 458 34.65 -4.76 -17.35
CA SER A 458 35.77 -4.33 -18.20
C SER A 458 35.57 -2.90 -18.71
N GLU A 459 36.65 -2.20 -19.03
CA GLU A 459 36.59 -0.84 -19.57
C GLU A 459 35.69 -0.70 -20.83
N PRO A 460 35.72 -1.61 -21.84
CA PRO A 460 34.79 -1.49 -22.97
C PRO A 460 33.32 -1.69 -22.57
N GLU A 461 33.03 -2.47 -21.51
CA GLU A 461 31.68 -2.61 -20.99
C GLU A 461 31.20 -1.33 -20.30
N LYS A 462 32.08 -0.67 -19.53
CA LYS A 462 31.80 0.62 -18.92
C LYS A 462 31.56 1.70 -19.97
N GLU A 463 32.41 1.78 -21.00
CA GLU A 463 32.23 2.70 -22.12
C GLU A 463 30.90 2.47 -22.86
N ALA A 464 30.51 1.22 -23.07
CA ALA A 464 29.24 0.88 -23.72
C ALA A 464 28.03 1.35 -22.88
N VAL A 465 28.02 1.09 -21.57
CA VAL A 465 26.96 1.55 -20.65
C VAL A 465 26.92 3.06 -20.57
N GLN A 466 28.08 3.72 -20.46
CA GLN A 466 28.17 5.17 -20.44
C GLN A 466 27.59 5.77 -21.72
N LYS A 467 27.96 5.23 -22.89
CA LYS A 467 27.44 5.70 -24.18
C LYS A 467 25.93 5.52 -24.27
N GLU A 468 25.39 4.39 -23.84
CA GLU A 468 23.95 4.15 -23.91
C GLU A 468 23.18 5.01 -22.90
N ALA A 469 23.71 5.22 -21.70
CA ALA A 469 23.15 6.16 -20.73
C ALA A 469 23.08 7.59 -21.28
N LEU A 470 24.12 8.05 -21.98
CA LEU A 470 24.14 9.35 -22.65
C LEU A 470 23.15 9.42 -23.82
N ASN A 471 22.93 8.32 -24.55
CA ASN A 471 21.89 8.27 -25.58
C ASN A 471 20.47 8.40 -24.99
N GLN A 472 20.26 7.85 -23.79
CA GLN A 472 18.98 7.90 -23.06
C GLN A 472 18.92 9.03 -22.01
N LEU A 473 19.74 10.07 -22.17
CA LEU A 473 19.88 11.15 -21.19
C LEU A 473 18.56 11.87 -20.91
N GLU A 474 17.72 12.07 -21.93
CA GLU A 474 16.40 12.71 -21.78
C GLU A 474 15.50 11.93 -20.82
N GLU A 475 15.41 10.61 -20.96
CA GLU A 475 14.63 9.75 -20.07
C GLU A 475 15.20 9.75 -18.65
N LEU A 476 16.53 9.73 -18.48
CA LEU A 476 17.17 9.78 -17.17
C LEU A 476 16.86 11.10 -16.42
N ILE A 477 16.93 12.24 -17.10
CA ILE A 477 16.59 13.55 -16.51
C ILE A 477 15.12 13.59 -16.09
N HIS A 478 14.22 13.02 -16.89
CA HIS A 478 12.80 12.92 -16.55
C HIS A 478 12.52 12.01 -15.35
N ILE A 479 13.35 11.00 -15.10
CA ILE A 479 13.25 10.18 -13.89
C ILE A 479 13.75 10.99 -12.69
N ASP A 480 15.00 11.47 -12.73
CA ASP A 480 15.58 12.29 -11.69
C ASP A 480 16.77 13.11 -12.21
N ALA A 481 16.61 14.43 -12.26
CA ALA A 481 17.66 15.34 -12.73
C ALA A 481 18.86 15.45 -11.76
N ASN A 482 18.64 15.30 -10.45
CA ASN A 482 19.70 15.37 -9.44
C ASN A 482 20.60 14.14 -9.51
N GLU A 483 20.02 12.95 -9.55
CA GLU A 483 20.76 11.68 -9.67
C GLU A 483 21.48 11.60 -11.03
N THR A 484 20.83 12.05 -12.11
CA THR A 484 21.48 12.14 -13.44
C THR A 484 22.70 13.06 -13.41
N ALA A 485 22.60 14.21 -12.73
CA ALA A 485 23.72 15.13 -12.57
C ALA A 485 24.86 14.51 -11.75
N GLN A 486 24.55 13.79 -10.67
CA GLN A 486 25.56 13.09 -9.86
C GLN A 486 26.30 12.05 -10.67
N LEU A 487 25.57 11.21 -11.41
CA LEU A 487 26.11 10.15 -12.25
C LEU A 487 27.05 10.70 -13.34
N VAL A 488 26.64 11.78 -14.01
CA VAL A 488 27.48 12.45 -15.03
C VAL A 488 28.79 13.00 -14.42
N LEU A 489 28.71 13.59 -13.24
CA LEU A 489 29.86 14.26 -12.61
C LEU A 489 30.82 13.30 -11.91
N GLN A 490 30.29 12.28 -11.23
CA GLN A 490 31.06 11.36 -10.40
C GLN A 490 31.46 10.10 -11.17
N ASP A 491 30.50 9.42 -11.79
CA ASP A 491 30.72 8.09 -12.37
C ASP A 491 31.32 8.18 -13.77
N PHE A 492 30.82 9.11 -14.59
CA PHE A 492 31.26 9.26 -15.97
C PHE A 492 32.49 10.14 -16.11
N ALA A 493 32.74 11.02 -15.13
CA ALA A 493 33.75 12.07 -15.18
C ALA A 493 33.74 12.85 -16.53
N ALA A 494 32.55 12.97 -17.14
CA ALA A 494 32.41 13.50 -18.48
C ALA A 494 32.47 15.04 -18.45
N PRO A 495 33.04 15.68 -19.48
CA PRO A 495 33.08 17.13 -19.55
C PRO A 495 31.64 17.68 -19.67
N LEU A 496 31.16 18.33 -18.61
CA LEU A 496 29.86 19.02 -18.52
C LEU A 496 29.51 19.81 -19.79
N GLY A 497 30.48 20.51 -20.37
CA GLY A 497 30.28 21.32 -21.57
C GLY A 497 29.87 20.53 -22.81
N GLU A 498 30.30 19.28 -22.95
CA GLU A 498 29.90 18.44 -24.09
C GLU A 498 28.47 17.91 -23.93
N ILE A 499 28.12 17.48 -22.73
CA ILE A 499 26.78 16.97 -22.41
C ILE A 499 25.74 18.08 -22.56
N VAL A 500 26.04 19.28 -22.06
CA VAL A 500 25.14 20.43 -22.20
C VAL A 500 24.96 20.83 -23.67
N ARG A 501 25.99 20.71 -24.51
CA ARG A 501 25.88 20.94 -25.96
C ARG A 501 25.01 19.90 -26.66
N GLN A 502 25.05 18.64 -26.23
CA GLN A 502 24.17 17.60 -26.80
C GLN A 502 22.68 17.91 -26.60
N MET A 503 22.35 18.71 -25.60
CA MET A 503 20.96 19.12 -25.29
C MET A 503 20.60 20.51 -25.82
N GLU A 504 21.42 21.15 -26.67
CA GLU A 504 21.19 22.52 -27.16
C GLU A 504 19.84 22.71 -27.88
N ASP A 505 19.33 21.66 -28.51
CA ASP A 505 18.03 21.66 -29.20
C ASP A 505 16.83 21.73 -28.22
N ASN A 506 17.01 21.35 -26.95
CA ASN A 506 15.94 21.35 -25.94
C ASN A 506 16.33 22.18 -24.69
N PRO A 507 16.05 23.51 -24.69
CA PRO A 507 16.48 24.41 -23.62
C PRO A 507 15.75 24.17 -22.28
N LYS A 508 14.61 23.45 -22.28
CA LYS A 508 13.94 23.04 -21.04
C LYS A 508 14.66 21.88 -20.38
N LEU A 509 15.06 20.88 -21.16
CA LEU A 509 15.83 19.74 -20.68
C LEU A 509 17.20 20.17 -20.14
N GLN A 510 17.87 21.11 -20.83
CA GLN A 510 19.09 21.74 -20.32
C GLN A 510 18.88 22.41 -18.96
N LEU A 511 17.75 23.10 -18.77
CA LEU A 511 17.44 23.76 -17.51
C LEU A 511 17.22 22.75 -16.39
N GLU A 512 16.48 21.67 -16.64
CA GLU A 512 16.22 20.60 -15.66
C GLU A 512 17.51 19.90 -15.25
N PHE A 513 18.35 19.51 -16.22
CA PHE A 513 19.66 18.93 -15.93
C PHE A 513 20.56 19.87 -15.13
N LEU A 514 20.67 21.14 -15.55
CA LEU A 514 21.50 22.12 -14.85
C LEU A 514 20.95 22.46 -13.46
N GLN A 515 19.63 22.44 -13.26
CA GLN A 515 19.03 22.51 -11.92
C GLN A 515 19.58 21.39 -11.03
N GLY A 516 19.59 20.15 -11.55
CA GLY A 516 20.17 19.02 -10.83
C GLY A 516 21.64 19.21 -10.44
N VAL A 517 22.44 19.76 -11.36
CA VAL A 517 23.86 20.06 -11.15
C VAL A 517 24.09 21.10 -10.04
N PHE A 518 23.22 22.11 -9.94
CA PHE A 518 23.38 23.19 -8.96
C PHE A 518 22.72 22.85 -7.60
N GLU A 519 21.56 22.22 -7.58
CA GLU A 519 20.86 21.81 -6.33
C GLU A 519 21.61 20.70 -5.57
N GLY A 520 22.20 19.73 -6.28
CA GLY A 520 23.03 18.69 -5.68
C GLY A 520 24.27 19.22 -4.94
N ARG A 521 24.75 20.42 -5.30
CA ARG A 521 25.87 21.08 -4.61
C ARG A 521 25.46 21.73 -3.30
N GLU A 522 24.27 22.32 -3.25
CA GLU A 522 23.73 22.92 -2.02
C GLU A 522 23.47 21.85 -0.96
N SER A 523 23.10 20.65 -1.38
CA SER A 523 22.85 19.49 -0.50
C SER A 523 24.13 18.75 -0.06
N GLY A 524 25.30 19.10 -0.61
CA GLY A 524 26.58 18.46 -0.27
C GLY A 524 26.74 17.03 -0.79
N THR A 525 25.89 16.57 -1.70
CA THR A 525 25.92 15.20 -2.27
C THR A 525 26.96 15.04 -3.38
N VAL A 526 27.44 16.15 -3.96
CA VAL A 526 28.48 16.18 -4.99
C VAL A 526 29.82 16.58 -4.38
N PRO A 527 30.92 15.81 -4.55
CA PRO A 527 32.23 16.19 -4.07
C PRO A 527 32.70 17.52 -4.71
N PRO A 528 33.47 18.35 -4.00
CA PRO A 528 33.87 19.70 -4.45
C PRO A 528 34.83 19.71 -5.66
N GLN A 529 35.07 18.56 -6.30
CA GLN A 529 35.99 18.47 -7.44
C GLN A 529 35.26 18.87 -8.74
N GLY A 530 35.70 19.99 -9.31
CA GLY A 530 35.23 20.51 -10.59
C GLY A 530 34.17 21.59 -10.43
N HIS A 531 34.57 22.84 -10.20
CA HIS A 531 33.66 23.97 -10.44
C HIS A 531 33.25 23.96 -11.93
N PRO A 532 31.95 24.11 -12.27
CA PRO A 532 31.52 24.25 -13.64
C PRO A 532 32.28 25.43 -14.27
N PRO A 533 32.60 25.37 -15.56
CA PRO A 533 33.11 26.51 -16.28
C PRO A 533 32.19 27.73 -16.08
N PRO A 534 32.70 28.96 -16.05
CA PRO A 534 31.88 30.16 -15.93
C PRO A 534 30.79 30.24 -17.02
N GLN A 535 31.06 29.69 -18.20
CA GLN A 535 30.10 29.59 -19.30
C GLN A 535 28.84 28.78 -18.93
N ILE A 536 28.96 27.78 -18.05
CA ILE A 536 27.81 26.97 -17.61
C ILE A 536 26.95 27.74 -16.60
N TYR A 537 27.57 28.53 -15.72
CA TYR A 537 26.83 29.44 -14.82
C TYR A 537 26.04 30.47 -15.63
N GLU A 538 26.67 31.03 -16.66
CA GLU A 538 26.06 32.04 -17.55
C GLU A 538 24.91 31.44 -18.37
N LEU A 539 25.09 30.25 -18.94
CA LEU A 539 24.02 29.54 -19.64
C LEU A 539 22.86 29.20 -18.70
N TYR A 540 23.15 28.71 -17.50
CA TYR A 540 22.10 28.44 -16.52
C TYR A 540 21.35 29.70 -16.12
N LEU A 541 22.07 30.80 -15.89
CA LEU A 541 21.47 32.12 -15.64
C LEU A 541 20.57 32.56 -16.79
N GLU A 542 20.99 32.39 -18.04
CA GLU A 542 20.18 32.70 -19.22
C GLU A 542 18.90 31.86 -19.27
N LEU A 543 19.00 30.55 -19.02
CA LEU A 543 17.85 29.65 -18.98
C LEU A 543 16.89 29.99 -17.83
N LEU A 544 17.40 30.34 -16.65
CA LEU A 544 16.60 30.85 -15.54
C LEU A 544 15.87 32.14 -15.93
N CYS A 545 16.56 33.09 -16.58
CA CYS A 545 15.93 34.33 -17.05
C CYS A 545 14.79 34.07 -18.06
N ARG A 546 14.93 33.01 -18.87
CA ARG A 546 13.94 32.62 -19.87
C ARG A 546 12.72 31.90 -19.28
N PHE A 547 12.91 30.96 -18.35
CA PHE A 547 11.85 30.05 -17.89
C PHE A 547 11.43 30.24 -16.42
N LYS A 548 12.32 30.68 -15.52
CA LYS A 548 12.09 30.82 -14.07
C LYS A 548 12.67 32.14 -13.53
N LYS A 549 12.03 33.26 -13.86
CA LYS A 549 12.51 34.62 -13.52
C LYS A 549 12.63 34.88 -12.01
N GLU A 550 11.74 34.30 -11.22
CA GLU A 550 11.66 34.46 -9.75
C GLU A 550 12.93 33.98 -9.03
N THR A 551 13.57 32.91 -9.54
CA THR A 551 14.72 32.27 -8.89
C THR A 551 16.07 32.90 -9.27
N VAL A 552 16.08 33.81 -10.25
CA VAL A 552 17.31 34.44 -10.77
C VAL A 552 18.05 35.21 -9.68
N LEU A 553 17.34 36.01 -8.87
CA LEU A 553 17.97 36.78 -7.80
C LEU A 553 18.66 35.88 -6.78
N ASN A 554 17.98 34.80 -6.35
CA ASN A 554 18.53 33.86 -5.38
C ASN A 554 19.80 33.18 -5.90
N PHE A 555 19.79 32.76 -7.17
CA PHE A 555 20.94 32.15 -7.81
C PHE A 555 22.14 33.10 -7.87
N VAL A 556 21.92 34.33 -8.33
CA VAL A 556 22.99 35.33 -8.48
C VAL A 556 23.58 35.74 -7.12
N VAL A 557 22.78 35.75 -6.06
CA VAL A 557 23.25 36.03 -4.69
C VAL A 557 24.10 34.90 -4.13
N THR A 558 23.69 33.65 -4.37
CA THR A 558 24.29 32.44 -3.76
C THR A 558 25.51 31.94 -4.53
N SER A 559 25.60 32.22 -5.84
CA SER A 559 26.68 31.76 -6.69
C SER A 559 27.70 32.86 -7.02
N ASP A 560 28.99 32.48 -7.09
CA ASP A 560 30.12 33.38 -7.43
C ASP A 560 30.92 32.90 -8.66
N GLY A 561 30.42 31.88 -9.38
CA GLY A 561 31.16 31.22 -10.46
C GLY A 561 31.04 31.84 -11.85
N TYR A 562 30.20 32.86 -12.04
CA TYR A 562 29.96 33.53 -13.32
C TYR A 562 30.85 34.76 -13.53
N ARG A 563 31.04 35.17 -14.79
CA ARG A 563 31.68 36.46 -15.11
C ARG A 563 30.66 37.58 -14.94
N LEU A 564 31.02 38.59 -14.13
CA LEU A 564 30.13 39.71 -13.78
C LEU A 564 29.60 40.46 -15.01
N GLU A 565 30.45 40.72 -16.00
CA GLU A 565 30.08 41.46 -17.22
C GLU A 565 29.04 40.70 -18.06
N ASP A 566 29.27 39.40 -18.28
CA ASP A 566 28.38 38.54 -19.06
C ASP A 566 27.04 38.31 -18.32
N ALA A 567 27.08 38.08 -17.00
CA ALA A 567 25.88 37.97 -16.18
C ALA A 567 25.04 39.26 -16.21
N LEU A 568 25.69 40.43 -16.13
CA LEU A 568 25.02 41.72 -16.27
C LEU A 568 24.35 41.88 -17.64
N GLN A 569 25.03 41.46 -18.71
CA GLN A 569 24.48 41.53 -20.06
C GLN A 569 23.24 40.63 -20.21
N ILE A 570 23.30 39.39 -19.69
CA ILE A 570 22.18 38.44 -19.73
C ILE A 570 20.97 39.02 -18.99
N VAL A 571 21.14 39.43 -17.73
CA VAL A 571 20.02 39.92 -16.90
C VAL A 571 19.41 41.21 -17.45
N ARG A 572 20.22 42.09 -18.07
CA ARG A 572 19.75 43.29 -18.77
C ARG A 572 18.92 42.96 -20.01
N ASN A 573 19.32 41.96 -20.80
CA ASN A 573 18.58 41.53 -21.98
C ASN A 573 17.15 41.09 -21.64
N TYR A 574 16.97 40.44 -20.48
CA TYR A 574 15.66 39.98 -20.00
C TYR A 574 14.91 41.00 -19.11
N LYS A 575 15.48 42.21 -18.92
CA LYS A 575 14.89 43.33 -18.16
C LYS A 575 14.55 42.98 -16.69
N LEU A 576 15.41 42.22 -16.03
CA LEU A 576 15.23 41.85 -14.61
C LEU A 576 15.90 42.90 -13.71
N SER A 577 15.14 43.88 -13.25
CA SER A 577 15.65 45.05 -12.53
C SER A 577 16.37 44.70 -11.22
N ASP A 578 15.81 43.82 -10.39
CA ASP A 578 16.34 43.52 -9.05
C ASP A 578 17.68 42.76 -9.12
N ALA A 579 17.78 41.76 -10.00
CA ALA A 579 19.02 41.05 -10.27
C ALA A 579 20.08 41.95 -10.95
N THR A 580 19.65 42.87 -11.83
CA THR A 580 20.58 43.84 -12.44
C THR A 580 21.14 44.79 -11.40
N ALA A 581 20.31 45.30 -10.49
CA ALA A 581 20.73 46.20 -9.42
C ALA A 581 21.74 45.51 -8.49
N TYR A 582 21.50 44.26 -8.10
CA TYR A 582 22.43 43.49 -7.27
C TYR A 582 23.78 43.26 -7.97
N LEU A 583 23.78 42.88 -9.25
CA LEU A 583 25.01 42.70 -10.01
C LEU A 583 25.79 44.00 -10.21
N LEU A 584 25.10 45.14 -10.40
CA LEU A 584 25.74 46.46 -10.48
C LEU A 584 26.36 46.88 -9.15
N GLU A 585 25.66 46.61 -8.04
CA GLU A 585 26.22 46.82 -6.69
C GLU A 585 27.49 45.98 -6.49
N LYS A 586 27.47 44.69 -6.86
CA LYS A 586 28.67 43.82 -6.83
C LYS A 586 29.79 44.31 -7.75
N ALA A 587 29.46 44.89 -8.91
CA ALA A 587 30.44 45.48 -9.82
C ALA A 587 31.01 46.83 -9.34
N GLY A 588 30.45 47.40 -8.25
CA GLY A 588 30.86 48.70 -7.69
C GLY A 588 30.13 49.91 -8.28
N ASP A 589 29.20 49.72 -9.21
CA ASP A 589 28.37 50.79 -9.78
C ASP A 589 27.10 51.02 -8.94
N ILE A 590 27.29 51.62 -7.76
CA ILE A 590 26.23 51.90 -6.80
C ILE A 590 25.20 52.89 -7.38
N HIS A 591 25.65 53.88 -8.16
CA HIS A 591 24.76 54.87 -8.78
C HIS A 591 23.87 54.25 -9.86
N GLY A 592 24.43 53.36 -10.69
CA GLY A 592 23.67 52.59 -11.67
C GLY A 592 22.66 51.64 -11.00
N ALA A 593 23.07 50.94 -9.94
CA ALA A 593 22.18 50.08 -9.16
C ALA A 593 21.00 50.87 -8.55
N PHE A 594 21.30 52.03 -7.95
CA PHE A 594 20.29 52.92 -7.39
C PHE A 594 19.33 53.45 -8.46
N GLY A 595 19.85 53.86 -9.62
CA GLY A 595 19.04 54.35 -10.74
C GLY A 595 18.00 53.32 -11.19
N ILE A 596 18.40 52.05 -11.35
CA ILE A 596 17.48 50.97 -11.75
C ILE A 596 16.40 50.72 -10.70
N LEU A 597 16.77 50.68 -9.41
CA LEU A 597 15.78 50.49 -8.34
C LEU A 597 14.85 51.69 -8.20
N GLN A 598 15.35 52.91 -8.42
CA GLN A 598 14.56 54.14 -8.41
C GLN A 598 13.56 54.17 -9.58
N GLU A 599 13.96 53.76 -10.78
CA GLU A 599 13.06 53.60 -11.92
C GLU A 599 11.99 52.53 -11.66
N SER A 600 12.37 51.40 -11.04
CA SER A 600 11.43 50.35 -10.61
C SER A 600 10.41 50.88 -9.59
N LEU A 601 10.86 51.65 -8.61
CA LEU A 601 10.01 52.31 -7.62
C LEU A 601 9.03 53.29 -8.28
N LEU A 602 9.51 54.13 -9.20
CA LEU A 602 8.69 55.07 -9.96
C LEU A 602 7.64 54.35 -10.82
N ALA A 603 7.99 53.24 -11.47
CA ALA A 603 7.07 52.44 -12.27
C ALA A 603 5.95 51.83 -11.39
N LYS A 604 6.29 51.30 -10.21
CA LYS A 604 5.30 50.78 -9.25
C LYS A 604 4.38 51.88 -8.70
N ILE A 605 4.93 53.06 -8.41
CA ILE A 605 4.13 54.22 -7.99
C ILE A 605 3.19 54.66 -9.12
N LYS A 606 3.65 54.63 -10.38
CA LYS A 606 2.80 54.94 -11.53
C LYS A 606 1.65 53.95 -11.70
N ALA A 607 1.91 52.65 -11.54
CA ALA A 607 0.86 51.64 -11.55
C ALA A 607 -0.19 51.88 -10.45
N LEU A 608 0.25 52.26 -9.24
CA LEU A 608 -0.68 52.65 -8.16
C LEU A 608 -1.52 53.89 -8.54
N MET A 609 -0.94 54.89 -9.20
CA MET A 609 -1.67 56.07 -9.67
C MET A 609 -2.72 55.69 -10.73
N GLU A 610 -2.37 54.84 -11.69
CA GLU A 610 -3.28 54.38 -12.75
C GLU A 610 -4.49 53.61 -12.17
N VAL A 611 -4.28 52.76 -11.15
CA VAL A 611 -5.37 52.07 -10.44
C VAL A 611 -6.26 53.05 -9.67
N ALA A 612 -5.68 54.12 -9.13
CA ALA A 612 -6.40 55.12 -8.36
C ALA A 612 -7.21 56.10 -9.24
N GLU A 613 -6.79 56.36 -10.48
CA GLU A 613 -7.45 57.28 -11.42
C GLU A 613 -8.81 56.78 -11.97
N ILE A 614 -9.16 55.50 -11.77
CA ILE A 614 -10.43 54.89 -12.23
C ILE A 614 -11.65 55.43 -11.46
N GLY A 615 -11.42 56.28 -10.46
CA GLY A 615 -12.43 56.98 -9.67
C GLY A 615 -12.79 56.23 -8.39
N PRO A 616 -13.23 56.94 -7.32
CA PRO A 616 -13.42 56.37 -5.99
C PRO A 616 -14.51 55.29 -5.91
N GLU A 617 -15.48 55.27 -6.83
CA GLU A 617 -16.55 54.26 -6.86
C GLU A 617 -16.12 52.92 -7.46
N ASN A 618 -15.11 52.90 -8.33
CA ASN A 618 -14.59 51.69 -8.99
C ASN A 618 -13.20 51.28 -8.50
N TYR A 619 -12.66 51.98 -7.48
CA TYR A 619 -11.36 51.68 -6.91
C TYR A 619 -11.38 50.36 -6.12
N ASN A 620 -10.63 49.37 -6.60
CA ASN A 620 -10.45 48.12 -5.89
C ASN A 620 -9.44 48.28 -4.75
N LYS A 621 -9.96 48.37 -3.52
CA LYS A 621 -9.13 48.51 -2.31
C LYS A 621 -8.08 47.39 -2.16
N ASN A 622 -8.39 46.16 -2.59
CA ASN A 622 -7.46 45.04 -2.46
C ASN A 622 -6.27 45.16 -3.42
N GLU A 623 -6.53 45.60 -4.65
CA GLU A 623 -5.49 45.84 -5.66
C GLU A 623 -4.60 47.03 -5.28
N GLY A 624 -5.19 48.11 -4.75
CA GLY A 624 -4.45 49.23 -4.17
C GLY A 624 -3.51 48.82 -3.02
N SER A 625 -3.99 47.97 -2.12
CA SER A 625 -3.22 47.44 -0.99
C SER A 625 -2.04 46.58 -1.46
N LEU A 626 -2.23 45.76 -2.51
CA LEU A 626 -1.18 44.94 -3.10
C LEU A 626 -0.08 45.80 -3.75
N GLN A 627 -0.46 46.85 -4.49
CA GLN A 627 0.52 47.78 -5.08
C GLN A 627 1.29 48.56 -4.01
N LEU A 628 0.64 48.97 -2.92
CA LEU A 628 1.30 49.60 -1.78
C LEU A 628 2.32 48.66 -1.11
N ALA A 629 1.97 47.38 -0.90
CA ALA A 629 2.91 46.40 -0.37
C ALA A 629 4.13 46.22 -1.31
N ASN A 630 3.90 46.15 -2.63
CA ASN A 630 4.97 46.06 -3.63
C ASN A 630 5.90 47.28 -3.63
N ILE A 631 5.34 48.48 -3.43
CA ILE A 631 6.10 49.74 -3.29
C ILE A 631 6.91 49.71 -1.99
N GLN A 632 6.30 49.29 -0.88
CA GLN A 632 6.98 49.20 0.42
C GLN A 632 8.20 48.27 0.36
N VAL A 633 8.07 47.10 -0.27
CA VAL A 633 9.18 46.15 -0.45
C VAL A 633 10.31 46.77 -1.27
N THR A 634 10.01 47.35 -2.44
CA THR A 634 11.04 47.99 -3.28
C THR A 634 11.69 49.19 -2.57
N MET A 635 10.90 49.99 -1.85
CA MET A 635 11.42 51.11 -1.07
C MET A 635 12.38 50.63 0.02
N MET A 636 12.05 49.54 0.73
CA MET A 636 12.96 48.93 1.70
C MET A 636 14.27 48.46 1.05
N VAL A 637 14.22 47.84 -0.14
CA VAL A 637 15.43 47.42 -0.86
C VAL A 637 16.30 48.62 -1.25
N VAL A 638 15.70 49.73 -1.72
CA VAL A 638 16.43 50.97 -2.04
C VAL A 638 17.08 51.57 -0.78
N VAL A 639 16.34 51.62 0.33
CA VAL A 639 16.85 52.10 1.63
C VAL A 639 18.03 51.23 2.09
N GLN A 640 17.91 49.91 2.01
CA GLN A 640 18.98 48.97 2.37
C GLN A 640 20.21 49.12 1.46
N LEU A 641 20.04 49.37 0.16
CA LEU A 641 21.14 49.67 -0.76
C LEU A 641 21.91 50.92 -0.29
N CYS A 642 21.20 52.00 0.03
CA CYS A 642 21.82 53.23 0.53
C CYS A 642 22.54 53.03 1.86
N GLN A 643 21.95 52.27 2.79
CA GLN A 643 22.53 51.98 4.11
C GLN A 643 23.82 51.15 3.98
N ARG A 644 23.79 50.04 3.25
CA ARG A 644 24.93 49.12 3.10
C ARG A 644 26.15 49.78 2.45
N ASN A 645 25.92 50.70 1.50
CA ASN A 645 26.98 51.36 0.75
C ASN A 645 27.44 52.71 1.35
N THR A 646 26.91 53.11 2.51
CA THR A 646 27.27 54.40 3.14
C THR A 646 28.77 54.49 3.47
N GLY A 647 29.40 53.36 3.82
CA GLY A 647 30.83 53.29 4.14
C GLY A 647 31.77 53.43 2.94
N SER A 648 31.31 53.17 1.71
CA SER A 648 32.10 53.27 0.48
C SER A 648 31.93 54.60 -0.25
N MET A 649 30.95 55.43 0.15
CA MET A 649 30.59 56.70 -0.49
C MET A 649 31.08 57.93 0.26
N ASP A 650 31.40 58.99 -0.47
CA ASP A 650 31.66 60.31 0.11
C ASP A 650 30.35 61.02 0.55
N GLU A 651 30.47 62.08 1.35
CA GLU A 651 29.31 62.79 1.90
C GLU A 651 28.38 63.35 0.82
N LYS A 652 28.93 63.82 -0.31
CA LYS A 652 28.15 64.39 -1.42
C LYS A 652 27.39 63.31 -2.20
N GLN A 653 27.99 62.14 -2.40
CA GLN A 653 27.37 60.99 -3.04
C GLN A 653 26.23 60.45 -2.19
N ARG A 654 26.42 60.36 -0.86
CA ARG A 654 25.36 59.99 0.08
C ARG A 654 24.19 60.97 0.02
N GLU A 655 24.48 62.26 0.11
CA GLU A 655 23.46 63.32 -0.03
C GLU A 655 22.69 63.18 -1.34
N THR A 656 23.39 62.95 -2.46
CA THR A 656 22.76 62.81 -3.79
C THR A 656 21.77 61.65 -3.85
N LEU A 657 22.13 60.47 -3.36
CA LEU A 657 21.25 59.28 -3.40
C LEU A 657 20.04 59.44 -2.49
N TRP A 658 20.26 59.80 -1.22
CA TRP A 658 19.19 59.94 -0.25
C TRP A 658 18.24 61.09 -0.57
N PHE A 659 18.75 62.24 -1.04
CA PHE A 659 17.89 63.33 -1.49
C PHE A 659 17.10 62.95 -2.74
N SER A 660 17.69 62.20 -3.69
CA SER A 660 16.97 61.72 -4.88
C SER A 660 15.81 60.77 -4.50
N LEU A 661 16.04 59.86 -3.53
CA LEU A 661 14.98 59.00 -3.00
C LEU A 661 13.89 59.80 -2.29
N LEU A 662 14.28 60.75 -1.44
CA LEU A 662 13.36 61.63 -0.72
C LEU A 662 12.50 62.45 -1.68
N ASP A 663 13.11 63.07 -2.68
CA ASP A 663 12.43 63.88 -3.70
C ASP A 663 11.42 63.01 -4.48
N THR A 664 11.77 61.76 -4.77
CA THR A 664 10.89 60.79 -5.45
C THR A 664 9.65 60.46 -4.61
N VAL A 665 9.85 60.06 -3.35
CA VAL A 665 8.76 59.65 -2.46
C VAL A 665 7.84 60.83 -2.13
N MET A 666 8.41 62.00 -1.85
CA MET A 666 7.65 63.19 -1.46
C MET A 666 6.87 63.81 -2.63
N THR A 667 7.44 63.81 -3.84
CA THR A 667 6.71 64.23 -5.05
C THR A 667 5.54 63.29 -5.34
N SER A 668 5.74 61.99 -5.13
CA SER A 668 4.71 60.96 -5.31
C SER A 668 3.60 61.09 -4.28
N GLN A 669 3.94 61.34 -3.01
CA GLN A 669 2.98 61.57 -1.94
C GLN A 669 1.99 62.70 -2.26
N LYS A 670 2.45 63.82 -2.83
CA LYS A 670 1.56 64.95 -3.21
C LYS A 670 0.55 64.57 -4.29
N ARG A 671 1.00 63.79 -5.28
CA ARG A 671 0.14 63.32 -6.38
C ARG A 671 -0.87 62.31 -5.86
N LEU A 672 -0.42 61.36 -5.03
CA LEU A 672 -1.25 60.32 -4.45
C LEU A 672 -2.29 60.84 -3.44
N LYS A 673 -2.04 61.97 -2.76
CA LYS A 673 -3.01 62.63 -1.85
C LYS A 673 -4.34 62.98 -2.53
N LEU A 674 -4.31 63.23 -3.84
CA LEU A 674 -5.49 63.64 -4.60
C LEU A 674 -6.33 62.45 -5.08
N VAL A 675 -5.78 61.23 -5.03
CA VAL A 675 -6.31 60.08 -5.76
C VAL A 675 -6.53 58.85 -4.86
N LEU A 676 -5.74 58.68 -3.79
CA LEU A 676 -5.88 57.56 -2.86
C LEU A 676 -6.95 57.78 -1.79
N THR A 677 -7.44 56.69 -1.19
CA THR A 677 -8.24 56.72 0.03
C THR A 677 -7.40 57.18 1.23
N GLU A 678 -8.04 57.72 2.29
CA GLU A 678 -7.31 58.19 3.49
C GLU A 678 -6.43 57.09 4.11
N GLU A 679 -6.92 55.85 4.16
CA GLU A 679 -6.21 54.69 4.71
C GLU A 679 -4.93 54.37 3.91
N HIS A 680 -5.05 54.29 2.58
CA HIS A 680 -3.92 54.02 1.68
C HIS A 680 -2.93 55.18 1.60
N PHE A 681 -3.42 56.41 1.72
CA PHE A 681 -2.59 57.59 1.80
C PHE A 681 -1.76 57.63 3.09
N GLU A 682 -2.34 57.28 4.24
CA GLU A 682 -1.59 57.23 5.50
C GLU A 682 -0.52 56.12 5.47
N SER A 683 -0.83 54.96 4.88
CA SER A 683 0.15 53.89 4.65
C SER A 683 1.36 54.37 3.83
N PHE A 684 1.13 55.10 2.73
CA PHE A 684 2.21 55.69 1.95
C PHE A 684 2.97 56.79 2.72
N LYS A 685 2.28 57.57 3.56
CA LYS A 685 2.92 58.60 4.41
C LYS A 685 3.83 57.98 5.47
N ASP A 686 3.46 56.83 6.03
CA ASP A 686 4.31 56.06 6.94
C ASP A 686 5.58 55.56 6.23
N MET A 687 5.47 55.16 4.96
CA MET A 687 6.62 54.83 4.10
C MET A 687 7.56 56.03 3.92
N SER A 688 7.02 57.23 3.62
CA SER A 688 7.81 58.47 3.55
C SER A 688 8.53 58.78 4.87
N ARG A 689 7.84 58.59 6.00
CA ARG A 689 8.43 58.77 7.34
C ARG A 689 9.57 57.79 7.57
N HIS A 690 9.44 56.54 7.12
CA HIS A 690 10.51 55.55 7.24
C HIS A 690 11.77 55.94 6.45
N VAL A 691 11.63 56.50 5.26
CA VAL A 691 12.79 57.00 4.47
C VAL A 691 13.50 58.15 5.20
N LEU A 692 12.74 59.13 5.70
CA LEU A 692 13.29 60.25 6.49
C LEU A 692 14.02 59.76 7.73
N ASN A 693 13.41 58.86 8.49
CA ASN A 693 14.01 58.27 9.68
C ASN A 693 15.29 57.48 9.36
N SER A 694 15.28 56.73 8.27
CA SER A 694 16.44 55.95 7.82
C SER A 694 17.59 56.85 7.37
N MET A 695 17.28 58.00 6.75
CA MET A 695 18.25 58.96 6.25
C MET A 695 19.00 59.71 7.38
N MET A 696 18.33 59.96 8.51
CA MET A 696 18.89 60.72 9.64
C MET A 696 20.14 60.08 10.26
N GLY A 697 20.30 58.77 10.13
CA GLY A 697 21.50 58.06 10.59
C GLY A 697 22.75 58.26 9.72
N TYR A 698 22.60 58.80 8.50
CA TYR A 698 23.65 58.80 7.48
C TYR A 698 23.92 60.17 6.82
N ILE A 699 23.04 61.16 7.04
CA ILE A 699 23.18 62.54 6.55
C ILE A 699 22.98 63.52 7.70
N SER A 700 23.73 64.63 7.67
CA SER A 700 23.64 65.67 8.68
C SER A 700 22.22 66.27 8.75
N LEU A 701 21.68 66.37 9.96
CA LEU A 701 20.38 67.00 10.20
C LEU A 701 20.28 68.43 9.61
N PRO A 702 21.32 69.29 9.68
CA PRO A 702 21.31 70.58 9.01
C PRO A 702 21.11 70.49 7.48
N SER A 703 21.78 69.55 6.79
CA SER A 703 21.60 69.34 5.34
C SER A 703 20.17 68.90 5.01
N ILE A 704 19.59 68.01 5.81
CA ILE A 704 18.20 67.53 5.65
C ILE A 704 17.22 68.70 5.80
N LEU A 705 17.36 69.47 6.88
CA LEU A 705 16.52 70.64 7.15
C LEU A 705 16.65 71.70 6.06
N GLN A 706 17.88 71.98 5.60
CA GLN A 706 18.13 72.94 4.53
C GLN A 706 17.47 72.53 3.22
N LYS A 707 17.54 71.25 2.84
CA LYS A 707 16.88 70.73 1.62
C LYS A 707 15.35 70.84 1.72
N ILE A 708 14.76 70.45 2.85
CA ILE A 708 13.30 70.54 3.08
C ILE A 708 12.83 72.01 3.06
N MET A 709 13.63 72.94 3.59
CA MET A 709 13.29 74.37 3.64
C MET A 709 13.51 75.10 2.31
N GLN A 710 14.45 74.66 1.47
CA GLN A 710 14.79 75.33 0.21
C GLN A 710 13.95 74.88 -0.98
N ASP A 711 13.33 73.71 -0.92
CA ASP A 711 12.54 73.21 -2.05
C ASP A 711 11.15 73.92 -2.11
N PRO A 712 10.84 74.62 -3.23
CA PRO A 712 9.57 75.34 -3.40
C PRO A 712 8.34 74.44 -3.31
N ALA A 713 8.50 73.13 -3.48
CA ALA A 713 7.44 72.16 -3.28
C ALA A 713 6.97 72.12 -1.80
N TYR A 714 7.79 72.52 -0.84
CA TYR A 714 7.48 72.50 0.60
C TYR A 714 6.95 73.84 1.13
N ASN A 715 7.12 74.94 0.40
CA ASN A 715 6.62 76.27 0.78
C ASN A 715 5.10 76.47 0.61
N VAL A 716 4.37 75.47 0.06
CA VAL A 716 2.95 75.60 -0.30
C VAL A 716 2.00 74.86 0.66
N GLY A 717 2.51 73.98 1.52
CA GLY A 717 1.71 73.30 2.55
C GLY A 717 1.55 74.15 3.81
N LYS A 718 0.38 74.11 4.47
CA LYS A 718 0.19 74.75 5.77
C LYS A 718 1.28 74.24 6.73
N PHE A 719 1.95 75.18 7.42
CA PHE A 719 3.03 74.97 8.41
C PHE A 719 2.82 73.81 9.42
N GLY A 720 1.59 73.32 9.58
CA GLY A 720 1.24 72.14 10.39
C GLY A 720 1.78 70.81 9.87
N GLU A 721 1.81 70.57 8.55
CA GLU A 721 2.37 69.31 7.99
C GLU A 721 3.90 69.26 8.15
N MET A 722 4.58 70.41 8.04
CA MET A 722 6.01 70.55 8.39
C MET A 722 6.26 70.32 9.89
N LYS A 723 5.36 70.79 10.76
CA LYS A 723 5.50 70.67 12.21
C LYS A 723 5.42 69.22 12.67
N GLU A 724 4.51 68.41 12.12
CA GLU A 724 4.44 66.96 12.42
C GLU A 724 5.68 66.21 11.93
N LEU A 725 6.21 66.56 10.76
CA LEU A 725 7.44 65.96 10.22
C LEU A 725 8.66 66.32 11.08
N LEU A 726 8.79 67.60 11.47
CA LEU A 726 9.86 68.09 12.34
C LEU A 726 9.79 67.53 13.76
N LEU A 727 8.58 67.36 14.32
CA LEU A 727 8.38 66.73 15.63
C LEU A 727 8.72 65.24 15.60
N GLY A 728 8.29 64.50 14.56
CA GLY A 728 8.66 63.10 14.39
C GLY A 728 10.17 62.88 14.20
N MET A 729 10.86 63.84 13.55
CA MET A 729 12.32 63.85 13.42
C MET A 729 13.06 64.14 14.75
N LEU A 730 12.47 64.95 15.63
CA LEU A 730 13.04 65.25 16.95
C LEU A 730 12.83 64.09 17.94
N ASP A 731 11.69 63.39 17.87
CA ASP A 731 11.40 62.22 18.72
C ASP A 731 12.26 60.98 18.40
N THR A 732 12.89 60.93 17.21
CA THR A 732 13.82 59.85 16.82
C THR A 732 15.29 60.21 17.01
N TYR A 733 15.62 61.47 17.31
CA TYR A 733 16.98 61.95 17.58
C TYR A 733 17.37 61.88 19.08
N THR A 734 16.40 61.57 19.95
CA THR A 734 16.60 61.22 21.37
C THR A 734 16.69 59.71 21.53
#